data_AF-A0A8C6XIG9-F1
#
_entry.id   AF-A0A8C6XIG9-F1
#
_cell.length_a   1.000
_cell.length_b   1.000
_cell.length_c   1.000
_cell.angle_alpha   90.00
_cell.angle_beta   90.00
_cell.angle_gamma   90.00
#
_symmetry.space_group_name_H-M   'P 1'
#
loop_
_entity.id
_entity.type
_entity.pdbx_description
1 polymer ?
#
loop_
_entity_poly.entity_id
_entity_poly.type
_entity_poly.pdbx_seq_one_letter_code
_entity_poly.pdbx_strand_id
1 'polypeptide(L)'
;MDDTALSLGTIDVSYLSSSAECTVTRCKHSSEEWGESNSRPTVFRSATLKWKETLLGRNRPFVGRCCYVCTPQSWDKLFNTSIPSLGLRNVIYINETHTRYRGWLARRFCYTLFVQERDVHKSMFANNVVENVLNNSRVQNAIIQEASELAVNGADQLESRNINRIKKKAKRILQEMVANVSPSLIRLTGWVLLKLFNSFFWNIQIHKGQLEMVKAATELNLPLVFLPVHKSHIDYLLLTFILFCHNIKAPYIAAGNNLNIPIFSTLIHKLGGFFIRRKLDERPDGRKDILYRILLHVHVEELLRQQQFLEIFLEGTRSRSGKVACARAGLLSVVVDALYSNAAPDVLIIPVGISYDRIIEGHYTGEQLGKPKKNESLWSVARGVFRMLRKNYGCVRVDFAQPFSLKEYLDCQNQKPLPVPLSLEHTLLPSVLPSRPNYIVEESSETALPDSKDLSCEPLRRQLIANLAEHVMFTANKSCAVMSTHIVACLLLYRHRQGIDLSKLVEDFFSMKEEVLARGYDLGFSGNSEDVVMHAIHLLGNCITITNTSRNNEFFITPSTTVPAVFELSFYSNGILHVFFKEAVIACSLHALLNKRHRNVISGILPNVVSQEQLVRKAASLCYLLCYEGTVSLQEEQEDISSRLTEQNWEKSIPEPLSWKSDEEDEDSDFGEEQRDCYLKVSQSQEHQQYISFLQKLLGPLLEAYSSAAIFLHNFSGPVRETDCLQKLHKYLISRTEKNVAVYAESATYCLAKNSVKVFKDMGVFKETKQKRENILELSSTFLPHCNRQKLLEFILSFIVL
;
A
#
# COMPACT_ATOMS: atom_id res chain seq x y z
N MET A 1 23.08 28.03 -57.77
CA MET A 1 21.60 28.09 -57.67
C MET A 1 21.34 27.65 -56.25
N ASP A 2 21.30 28.64 -55.39
CA ASP A 2 21.75 28.57 -54.01
C ASP A 2 20.59 28.59 -53.01
N ASP A 3 20.94 28.11 -51.82
CA ASP A 3 20.21 27.99 -50.57
C ASP A 3 19.41 29.20 -50.10
N THR A 4 18.39 28.96 -49.26
CA THR A 4 18.03 29.71 -48.03
C THR A 4 16.77 29.05 -47.41
N ALA A 5 16.84 28.41 -46.23
CA ALA A 5 16.86 28.97 -44.87
C ALA A 5 15.66 29.88 -44.56
N LEU A 6 14.68 29.38 -43.79
CA LEU A 6 13.57 30.15 -43.22
C LEU A 6 13.75 30.30 -41.70
N SER A 7 13.67 31.56 -41.28
CA SER A 7 14.09 32.14 -40.00
C SER A 7 13.04 32.08 -38.90
N LEU A 8 13.53 32.08 -37.65
CA LEU A 8 12.81 32.47 -36.43
C LEU A 8 12.23 33.87 -36.52
N GLY A 9 11.05 34.06 -35.91
CA GLY A 9 10.51 35.36 -35.49
C GLY A 9 10.19 35.33 -34.00
N THR A 10 10.79 36.26 -33.25
CA THR A 10 10.53 36.61 -31.85
C THR A 10 9.85 38.00 -31.84
N ILE A 11 9.35 38.46 -30.67
CA ILE A 11 8.90 39.85 -30.29
C ILE A 11 7.35 39.96 -30.14
N ASP A 12 6.72 40.55 -29.12
CA ASP A 12 7.13 41.18 -27.84
C ASP A 12 5.98 41.21 -26.81
N VAL A 13 6.35 41.57 -25.58
CA VAL A 13 5.53 41.81 -24.39
C VAL A 13 5.13 43.29 -24.26
N SER A 14 3.87 43.59 -23.92
CA SER A 14 3.37 44.70 -23.06
C SER A 14 1.89 44.93 -23.37
N TYR A 15 0.96 44.97 -22.40
CA TYR A 15 0.69 46.12 -21.54
C TYR A 15 -0.05 45.68 -20.26
N LEU A 16 0.39 46.22 -19.13
CA LEU A 16 -0.38 46.33 -17.88
C LEU A 16 -1.27 47.58 -17.95
N SER A 17 -2.48 47.51 -17.40
CA SER A 17 -3.09 48.67 -16.74
C SER A 17 -3.95 48.21 -15.55
N SER A 18 -3.88 49.03 -14.51
CA SER A 18 -4.43 48.90 -13.17
C SER A 18 -5.88 49.37 -13.07
N SER A 19 -6.60 48.81 -12.09
CA SER A 19 -7.71 49.39 -11.32
C SER A 19 -8.92 50.00 -12.05
N ALA A 20 -10.11 49.41 -11.83
CA ALA A 20 -11.30 50.14 -11.38
C ALA A 20 -12.44 49.17 -11.05
N GLU A 21 -13.16 49.46 -9.98
CA GLU A 21 -14.43 48.88 -9.58
C GLU A 21 -15.46 48.96 -10.72
N CYS A 22 -16.22 47.89 -10.97
CA CYS A 22 -17.55 48.01 -11.58
C CYS A 22 -18.42 46.77 -11.34
N THR A 23 -19.31 46.92 -10.37
CA THR A 23 -20.70 46.45 -10.31
C THR A 23 -21.11 45.17 -11.04
N VAL A 24 -21.63 44.27 -10.21
CA VAL A 24 -22.63 43.22 -10.50
C VAL A 24 -23.61 43.63 -11.60
N THR A 25 -23.53 42.99 -12.76
CA THR A 25 -24.66 42.87 -13.69
C THR A 25 -24.87 41.42 -14.09
N ARG A 26 -25.96 40.89 -13.52
CA ARG A 26 -26.69 39.67 -13.81
C ARG A 26 -26.85 39.46 -15.33
N CYS A 27 -26.08 38.54 -15.91
CA CYS A 27 -26.33 38.04 -17.26
C CYS A 27 -27.01 36.67 -17.16
N LYS A 28 -28.27 36.63 -17.61
CA LYS A 28 -29.09 35.43 -17.71
C LYS A 28 -28.42 34.46 -18.70
N HIS A 29 -27.96 33.31 -18.22
CA HIS A 29 -27.62 32.20 -19.10
C HIS A 29 -28.92 31.54 -19.58
N SER A 30 -29.01 31.44 -20.90
CA SER A 30 -29.95 30.63 -21.66
C SER A 30 -29.88 29.18 -21.21
N SER A 31 -31.04 28.63 -20.85
CA SER A 31 -31.30 27.21 -20.71
C SER A 31 -31.16 26.56 -22.09
N GLU A 32 -30.04 25.87 -22.33
CA GLU A 32 -29.94 24.89 -23.40
C GLU A 32 -30.50 23.57 -22.88
N GLU A 33 -31.72 23.26 -23.30
CA GLU A 33 -32.31 21.92 -23.27
C GLU A 33 -31.44 21.00 -24.13
N TRP A 34 -30.76 20.06 -23.48
CA TRP A 34 -30.14 18.93 -24.17
C TRP A 34 -31.23 17.91 -24.48
N GLY A 35 -31.53 17.77 -25.77
CA GLY A 35 -32.45 16.77 -26.29
C GLY A 35 -32.07 15.35 -25.86
N GLU A 36 -33.10 14.57 -25.54
CA GLU A 36 -33.02 13.14 -25.24
C GLU A 36 -32.52 12.36 -26.47
N SER A 37 -31.22 12.15 -26.55
CA SER A 37 -30.66 11.06 -27.36
C SER A 37 -30.70 9.77 -26.54
N ASN A 38 -31.31 8.72 -27.09
CA ASN A 38 -31.46 7.36 -26.56
C ASN A 38 -30.12 6.64 -26.20
N SER A 39 -29.36 7.16 -25.23
CA SER A 39 -28.21 6.48 -24.63
C SER A 39 -28.68 5.67 -23.43
N ARG A 40 -28.54 4.33 -23.48
CA ARG A 40 -28.77 3.46 -22.31
C ARG A 40 -28.01 3.99 -21.10
N PRO A 41 -28.63 4.10 -19.91
CA PRO A 41 -27.95 4.59 -18.71
C PRO A 41 -26.73 3.70 -18.42
N THR A 42 -25.58 4.33 -18.17
CA THR A 42 -24.42 3.65 -17.59
C THR A 42 -24.78 3.22 -16.15
N VAL A 43 -24.36 2.03 -15.76
CA VAL A 43 -24.61 1.40 -14.43
C VAL A 43 -24.34 2.33 -13.23
N PHE A 44 -23.39 3.24 -13.37
CA PHE A 44 -23.00 4.20 -12.33
C PHE A 44 -23.84 5.49 -12.35
N ARG A 45 -24.56 5.75 -13.44
CA ARG A 45 -25.38 6.95 -13.64
C ARG A 45 -26.67 6.90 -12.83
N SER A 46 -27.22 5.71 -12.58
CA SER A 46 -28.44 5.55 -11.78
C SER A 46 -28.20 5.67 -10.28
N ALA A 47 -27.05 5.20 -9.79
CA ALA A 47 -26.60 5.46 -8.42
C ALA A 47 -26.38 6.96 -8.16
N THR A 48 -25.89 7.69 -9.17
CA THR A 48 -25.58 9.12 -9.06
C THR A 48 -26.77 10.05 -9.32
N LEU A 49 -27.86 9.61 -9.97
CA LEU A 49 -29.01 10.48 -10.29
C LEU A 49 -29.79 10.96 -9.06
N LYS A 50 -29.97 10.13 -8.02
CA LYS A 50 -30.57 10.56 -6.74
C LYS A 50 -29.67 11.51 -5.93
N TRP A 51 -28.41 11.64 -6.34
CA TRP A 51 -27.33 12.38 -5.65
C TRP A 51 -26.79 13.58 -6.44
N LYS A 52 -27.22 13.71 -7.69
CA LYS A 52 -26.70 14.69 -8.65
C LYS A 52 -27.00 16.13 -8.23
N GLU A 53 -28.03 16.32 -7.40
CA GLU A 53 -28.42 17.64 -6.88
C GLU A 53 -27.53 18.13 -5.72
N THR A 54 -26.69 17.27 -5.11
CA THR A 54 -25.80 17.65 -3.99
C THR A 54 -24.30 17.52 -4.28
N LEU A 55 -23.89 16.93 -5.42
CA LEU A 55 -22.48 16.64 -5.72
C LEU A 55 -21.72 17.77 -6.45
N LEU A 56 -22.42 18.69 -7.11
CA LEU A 56 -21.80 19.77 -7.90
C LEU A 56 -21.05 20.83 -7.06
N GLY A 57 -21.00 20.68 -5.74
CA GLY A 57 -20.29 21.57 -4.81
C GLY A 57 -19.30 20.89 -3.86
N ARG A 58 -18.99 19.60 -4.00
CA ARG A 58 -18.13 18.90 -3.03
C ARG A 58 -16.65 19.27 -3.20
N ASN A 59 -16.07 19.83 -2.14
CA ASN A 59 -14.62 19.95 -1.95
C ASN A 59 -13.98 18.54 -1.94
N ARG A 60 -12.78 18.41 -2.49
CA ARG A 60 -11.99 17.16 -2.45
C ARG A 60 -11.93 16.62 -1.00
N PRO A 61 -12.18 15.32 -0.78
CA PRO A 61 -12.12 14.76 0.57
C PRO A 61 -10.69 14.85 1.11
N PHE A 62 -10.55 15.25 2.38
CA PHE A 62 -9.26 15.17 3.05
C PHE A 62 -9.01 13.71 3.48
N VAL A 63 -7.96 13.11 2.91
CA VAL A 63 -7.55 11.74 3.24
C VAL A 63 -6.41 11.72 4.25
N GLY A 64 -6.37 10.66 5.05
CA GLY A 64 -5.28 10.40 5.99
C GLY A 64 -5.44 10.98 7.39
N ARG A 65 -6.67 11.18 7.92
CA ARG A 65 -6.86 11.35 9.37
C ARG A 65 -6.36 10.09 10.10
N CYS A 66 -5.76 10.26 11.28
CA CYS A 66 -5.40 9.10 12.11
C CYS A 66 -6.66 8.43 12.67
N CYS A 67 -6.54 7.25 13.26
CA CYS A 67 -7.68 6.55 13.83
C CYS A 67 -8.10 7.17 15.17
N TYR A 68 -9.37 7.57 15.28
CA TYR A 68 -9.92 8.13 16.52
C TYR A 68 -9.94 7.10 17.67
N VAL A 69 -10.23 5.84 17.35
CA VAL A 69 -10.29 4.75 18.35
C VAL A 69 -8.91 4.42 18.90
N CYS A 70 -7.91 4.35 18.03
CA CYS A 70 -6.55 3.97 18.42
C CYS A 70 -5.74 5.14 18.98
N THR A 71 -6.05 6.38 18.57
CA THR A 71 -5.26 7.59 18.89
C THR A 71 -6.16 8.84 19.05
N PRO A 72 -7.08 8.86 20.04
CA PRO A 72 -8.04 9.95 20.20
C PRO A 72 -7.40 11.33 20.48
N GLN A 73 -6.35 11.40 21.31
CA GLN A 73 -5.63 12.65 21.60
C GLN A 73 -4.88 13.17 20.38
N SER A 74 -4.23 12.29 19.62
CA SER A 74 -3.58 12.67 18.37
C SER A 74 -4.59 13.06 17.30
N TRP A 75 -5.81 12.51 17.33
CA TRP A 75 -6.88 12.83 16.37
C TRP A 75 -7.36 14.28 16.50
N ASP A 76 -7.49 14.78 17.73
CA ASP A 76 -7.84 16.17 18.01
C ASP A 76 -6.67 17.13 17.81
N LYS A 77 -5.44 16.67 18.07
CA LYS A 77 -4.22 17.47 17.92
C LYS A 77 -3.71 17.47 16.48
N LEU A 78 -2.91 18.47 16.12
CA LEU A 78 -2.22 18.57 14.83
C LEU A 78 -3.13 18.61 13.58
N PHE A 79 -4.45 18.71 13.76
CA PHE A 79 -5.41 18.90 12.67
C PHE A 79 -6.29 20.11 12.96
N ASN A 80 -6.44 20.99 11.96
CA ASN A 80 -7.31 22.15 12.01
C ASN A 80 -8.35 22.04 10.90
N THR A 81 -9.59 22.47 11.16
CA THR A 81 -10.69 22.46 10.17
C THR A 81 -10.39 23.27 8.91
N SER A 82 -9.43 24.21 8.96
CA SER A 82 -8.95 24.94 7.78
C SER A 82 -7.96 24.17 6.90
N ILE A 83 -7.47 23.00 7.32
CA ILE A 83 -6.45 22.24 6.59
C ILE A 83 -6.95 21.76 5.22
N PRO A 84 -8.15 21.18 5.08
CA PRO A 84 -8.67 20.70 3.79
C PRO A 84 -8.78 21.79 2.72
N SER A 85 -8.92 23.07 3.09
CA SER A 85 -9.02 24.17 2.12
C SER A 85 -7.68 24.63 1.55
N LEU A 86 -6.55 24.12 2.05
CA LEU A 86 -5.21 24.60 1.69
C LEU A 86 -4.71 24.13 0.31
N GLY A 87 -5.46 23.26 -0.38
CA GLY A 87 -5.25 22.90 -1.78
C GLY A 87 -3.95 22.15 -2.08
N LEU A 88 -3.71 21.86 -3.36
CA LEU A 88 -2.55 21.12 -3.85
C LEU A 88 -1.43 22.05 -4.31
N ARG A 89 -0.19 21.62 -4.14
CA ARG A 89 1.00 22.32 -4.63
C ARG A 89 1.89 21.39 -5.44
N ASN A 90 2.42 21.93 -6.54
CA ASN A 90 3.47 21.27 -7.29
C ASN A 90 4.83 21.59 -6.65
N VAL A 91 5.53 20.58 -6.15
CA VAL A 91 6.83 20.73 -5.46
C VAL A 91 7.95 21.11 -6.42
N ILE A 92 7.91 20.61 -7.66
CA ILE A 92 8.98 20.84 -8.65
C ILE A 92 8.82 22.18 -9.40
N TYR A 93 7.67 22.83 -9.26
CA TYR A 93 7.44 24.14 -9.86
C TYR A 93 8.05 25.24 -8.99
N ILE A 94 9.26 25.68 -9.36
CA ILE A 94 9.98 26.75 -8.68
C ILE A 94 10.19 27.92 -9.63
N ASN A 95 9.74 29.10 -9.19
CA ASN A 95 9.89 30.38 -9.88
C ASN A 95 10.52 31.42 -8.94
N GLU A 96 10.66 32.67 -9.41
CA GLU A 96 11.25 33.77 -8.62
C GLU A 96 10.46 34.13 -7.35
N THR A 97 9.17 33.80 -7.26
CA THR A 97 8.35 34.10 -6.06
C THR A 97 8.68 33.18 -4.89
N HIS A 98 9.37 32.07 -5.16
CA HIS A 98 9.82 31.13 -4.14
C HIS A 98 11.24 31.45 -3.62
N THR A 99 11.89 32.46 -4.19
CA THR A 99 13.22 32.93 -3.77
C THR A 99 13.14 34.35 -3.22
N ARG A 100 14.11 34.76 -2.40
CA ARG A 100 14.17 36.14 -1.88
C ARG A 100 14.56 37.16 -2.96
N TYR A 101 15.16 36.69 -4.05
CA TYR A 101 15.64 37.51 -5.16
C TYR A 101 14.59 37.65 -6.27
N ARG A 102 14.52 38.83 -6.89
CA ARG A 102 13.65 39.14 -8.04
C ARG A 102 14.46 39.59 -9.25
N GLY A 103 13.95 39.35 -10.46
CA GLY A 103 14.54 39.84 -11.72
C GLY A 103 15.09 38.75 -12.63
N TRP A 104 15.67 39.14 -13.77
CA TRP A 104 16.06 38.20 -14.83
C TRP A 104 17.06 37.12 -14.39
N LEU A 105 18.08 37.50 -13.61
CA LEU A 105 19.05 36.54 -13.07
C LEU A 105 18.39 35.55 -12.09
N ALA A 106 17.46 36.03 -11.26
CA ALA A 106 16.71 35.19 -10.33
C ALA A 106 15.84 34.16 -11.07
N ARG A 107 15.23 34.54 -12.19
CA ARG A 107 14.48 33.62 -13.05
C ARG A 107 15.37 32.54 -13.67
N ARG A 108 16.58 32.89 -14.11
CA ARG A 108 17.50 31.95 -14.76
C ARG A 108 18.20 31.00 -13.78
N PHE A 109 18.42 31.44 -12.55
CA PHE A 109 19.09 30.67 -11.49
C PHE A 109 18.15 30.27 -10.33
N CYS A 110 16.84 30.25 -10.56
CA CYS A 110 15.83 30.04 -9.52
C CYS A 110 16.09 28.78 -8.69
N TYR A 111 16.43 27.66 -9.33
CA TYR A 111 16.71 26.40 -8.62
C TYR A 111 17.96 26.49 -7.75
N THR A 112 19.01 27.15 -8.24
CA THR A 112 20.25 27.32 -7.47
C THR A 112 20.01 28.21 -6.25
N LEU A 113 19.34 29.34 -6.44
CA LEU A 113 18.98 30.26 -5.36
C LEU A 113 18.05 29.59 -4.34
N PHE A 114 17.03 28.88 -4.80
CA PHE A 114 16.09 28.15 -3.93
C PHE A 114 16.79 27.12 -3.03
N VAL A 115 17.70 26.34 -3.61
CA VAL A 115 18.47 25.30 -2.89
C VAL A 115 19.46 25.92 -1.90
N GLN A 116 20.09 27.05 -2.26
CA GLN A 116 20.99 27.78 -1.36
C GLN A 116 20.25 28.36 -0.16
N GLU A 117 19.00 28.79 -0.34
CA GLU A 117 18.13 29.31 0.72
C GLU A 117 17.57 28.21 1.65
N ARG A 118 17.73 26.93 1.35
CA ARG A 118 17.25 25.84 2.22
C ARG A 118 18.09 25.74 3.50
N ASP A 119 17.40 25.57 4.62
CA ASP A 119 18.04 25.42 5.93
C ASP A 119 18.58 24.00 6.12
N VAL A 120 19.85 23.81 5.72
CA VAL A 120 20.58 22.56 5.91
C VAL A 120 21.93 22.87 6.53
N HIS A 121 22.04 22.62 7.83
CA HIS A 121 23.26 22.89 8.60
C HIS A 121 23.70 21.62 9.35
N LYS A 122 24.98 21.55 9.71
CA LYS A 122 25.57 20.32 10.26
C LYS A 122 24.95 19.89 11.59
N SER A 123 24.54 20.83 12.45
CA SER A 123 23.90 20.55 13.74
C SER A 123 22.50 19.92 13.63
N MET A 124 21.89 19.92 12.44
CA MET A 124 20.61 19.25 12.21
C MET A 124 20.76 17.73 12.31
N PHE A 125 21.94 17.19 11.99
CA PHE A 125 22.21 15.76 11.86
C PHE A 125 22.90 15.18 13.09
N ALA A 126 22.78 13.86 13.25
CA ALA A 126 23.34 13.15 14.38
C ALA A 126 24.87 13.27 14.45
N ASN A 127 25.40 13.45 15.67
CA ASN A 127 26.83 13.59 15.94
C ASN A 127 27.34 12.44 16.82
N ASN A 128 28.58 12.02 16.60
CA ASN A 128 29.30 11.00 17.39
C ASN A 128 28.56 9.65 17.57
N VAL A 129 27.67 9.29 16.63
CA VAL A 129 26.84 8.09 16.71
C VAL A 129 27.67 6.81 16.91
N VAL A 130 28.77 6.64 16.17
CA VAL A 130 29.62 5.44 16.28
C VAL A 130 30.22 5.31 17.68
N GLU A 131 30.66 6.41 18.29
CA GLU A 131 31.28 6.40 19.62
C GLU A 131 30.23 6.18 20.71
N ASN A 132 29.09 6.86 20.61
CA ASN A 132 27.98 6.71 21.55
C ASN A 132 27.44 5.27 21.56
N VAL A 133 27.28 4.66 20.38
CA VAL A 133 26.84 3.26 20.27
C VAL A 133 27.88 2.30 20.85
N LEU A 134 29.17 2.51 20.59
CA LEU A 134 30.23 1.67 21.18
C LEU A 134 30.29 1.82 22.70
N ASN A 135 29.99 2.99 23.27
CA ASN A 135 30.03 3.23 24.71
C ASN A 135 28.79 2.71 25.46
N ASN A 136 27.74 2.30 24.75
CA ASN A 136 26.54 1.76 25.36
C ASN A 136 26.81 0.43 26.10
N SER A 137 26.26 0.27 27.30
CA SER A 137 26.47 -0.90 28.16
C SER A 137 26.02 -2.21 27.50
N ARG A 138 24.91 -2.21 26.75
CA ARG A 138 24.40 -3.39 26.04
C ARG A 138 25.39 -3.85 24.95
N VAL A 139 26.03 -2.90 24.27
CA VAL A 139 27.05 -3.19 23.25
C VAL A 139 28.34 -3.68 23.89
N GLN A 140 28.79 -3.07 24.99
CA GLN A 140 29.97 -3.53 25.74
C GLN A 140 29.78 -4.96 26.24
N ASN A 141 28.63 -5.27 26.84
CA ASN A 141 28.30 -6.62 27.31
C ASN A 141 28.27 -7.64 26.16
N ALA A 142 27.69 -7.27 25.01
CA ALA A 142 27.69 -8.14 23.83
C ALA A 142 29.10 -8.40 23.27
N ILE A 143 29.98 -7.40 23.30
CA ILE A 143 31.39 -7.54 22.89
C ILE A 143 32.12 -8.50 23.83
N ILE A 144 31.91 -8.39 25.14
CA ILE A 144 32.51 -9.26 26.14
C ILE A 144 32.02 -10.70 25.95
N GLN A 145 30.70 -10.90 25.80
CA GLN A 145 30.10 -12.22 25.58
C GLN A 145 30.62 -12.91 24.30
N GLU A 146 30.70 -12.18 23.17
CA GLU A 146 31.25 -12.74 21.95
C GLU A 146 32.77 -13.01 22.05
N ALA A 147 33.50 -12.22 22.85
CA ALA A 147 34.91 -12.46 23.10
C ALA A 147 35.15 -13.69 23.98
N SER A 148 34.30 -13.94 24.99
CA SER A 148 34.38 -15.12 25.85
C SER A 148 34.06 -16.41 25.10
N GLU A 149 33.09 -16.40 24.18
CA GLU A 149 32.78 -17.55 23.32
C GLU A 149 33.95 -17.97 22.40
N LEU A 150 34.86 -17.04 22.10
CA LEU A 150 36.08 -17.32 21.32
C LEU A 150 37.26 -17.78 22.20
N ALA A 151 37.16 -17.60 23.52
CA ALA A 151 38.25 -17.80 24.48
C ALA A 151 38.28 -19.21 25.11
N VAL A 152 37.58 -20.19 24.55
CA VAL A 152 37.47 -21.59 25.05
C VAL A 152 38.83 -22.30 25.28
N ASN A 153 39.97 -21.69 24.90
CA ASN A 153 41.33 -22.19 25.13
C ASN A 153 42.16 -21.29 26.07
N GLY A 154 41.63 -21.01 27.28
CA GLY A 154 42.30 -20.54 28.51
C GLY A 154 43.61 -19.73 28.41
N ALA A 155 43.53 -18.40 28.58
CA ALA A 155 44.55 -17.52 29.17
C ALA A 155 44.03 -16.06 29.28
N ASP A 156 44.20 -15.41 30.43
CA ASP A 156 43.70 -14.03 30.71
C ASP A 156 44.27 -12.96 29.77
N GLN A 157 45.50 -13.14 29.28
CA GLN A 157 46.10 -12.24 28.27
C GLN A 157 45.44 -12.37 26.88
N LEU A 158 44.85 -13.53 26.57
CA LEU A 158 44.14 -13.79 25.32
C LEU A 158 42.79 -13.04 25.29
N GLU A 159 42.14 -12.90 26.45
CA GLU A 159 40.82 -12.28 26.59
C GLU A 159 40.84 -10.79 26.23
N SER A 160 41.79 -10.02 26.78
CA SER A 160 41.97 -8.60 26.44
C SER A 160 42.27 -8.37 24.94
N ARG A 161 43.00 -9.30 24.32
CA ARG A 161 43.32 -9.26 22.88
C ARG A 161 42.09 -9.58 22.03
N ASN A 162 41.27 -10.54 22.47
CA ASN A 162 40.01 -10.92 21.84
C ASN A 162 38.97 -9.81 21.93
N ILE A 163 38.80 -9.17 23.10
CA ILE A 163 37.92 -8.01 23.29
C ILE A 163 38.31 -6.88 22.32
N ASN A 164 39.59 -6.56 22.21
CA ASN A 164 40.07 -5.54 21.27
C ASN A 164 39.80 -5.91 19.81
N ARG A 165 39.92 -7.20 19.45
CA ARG A 165 39.60 -7.70 18.10
C ARG A 165 38.10 -7.57 17.80
N ILE A 166 37.22 -7.93 18.75
CA ILE A 166 35.77 -7.82 18.61
C ILE A 166 35.32 -6.36 18.62
N LYS A 167 35.91 -5.50 19.44
CA LYS A 167 35.67 -4.05 19.42
C LYS A 167 36.04 -3.42 18.06
N LYS A 168 37.16 -3.82 17.46
CA LYS A 168 37.54 -3.42 16.08
C LYS A 168 36.54 -3.95 15.05
N LYS A 169 36.04 -5.18 15.20
CA LYS A 169 34.99 -5.76 14.35
C LYS A 169 33.68 -4.97 14.47
N ALA A 170 33.22 -4.68 15.68
CA ALA A 170 32.03 -3.87 15.95
C ALA A 170 32.15 -2.46 15.36
N LYS A 171 33.31 -1.81 15.53
CA LYS A 171 33.59 -0.49 14.93
C LYS A 171 33.50 -0.53 13.40
N ARG A 172 34.04 -1.57 12.75
CA ARG A 172 33.94 -1.74 11.29
C ARG A 172 32.48 -1.92 10.84
N ILE A 173 31.73 -2.76 11.53
CA ILE A 173 30.29 -2.98 11.25
C ILE A 173 29.52 -1.65 11.36
N LEU A 174 29.79 -0.85 12.41
CA LEU A 174 29.16 0.45 12.58
C LEU A 174 29.58 1.46 11.51
N GLN A 175 30.84 1.48 11.10
CA GLN A 175 31.31 2.37 10.03
C GLN A 175 30.67 2.04 8.68
N GLU A 176 30.35 0.77 8.41
CA GLU A 176 29.60 0.33 7.23
C GLU A 176 28.09 0.61 7.34
N MET A 177 27.56 0.69 8.56
CA MET A 177 26.13 0.89 8.81
C MET A 177 25.77 2.38 8.85
N VAL A 178 26.44 3.16 9.71
CA VAL A 178 26.07 4.52 10.11
C VAL A 178 26.21 5.50 8.93
N ALA A 179 25.20 6.37 8.77
CA ALA A 179 25.24 7.44 7.79
C ALA A 179 26.16 8.60 8.25
N ASN A 180 26.89 9.20 7.31
CA ASN A 180 27.78 10.35 7.55
C ASN A 180 27.29 11.53 6.71
N VAL A 181 26.27 12.22 7.19
CA VAL A 181 25.53 13.20 6.40
C VAL A 181 26.38 14.41 6.01
N SER A 182 26.31 14.82 4.74
CA SER A 182 26.96 16.01 4.22
C SER A 182 25.92 17.06 3.79
N PRO A 183 25.83 18.21 4.49
CA PRO A 183 24.93 19.30 4.12
C PRO A 183 25.13 19.82 2.68
N SER A 184 26.38 19.91 2.23
CA SER A 184 26.71 20.36 0.87
C SER A 184 26.21 19.37 -0.18
N LEU A 185 26.32 18.07 0.09
CA LEU A 185 25.84 17.04 -0.83
C LEU A 185 24.32 16.97 -0.86
N ILE A 186 23.63 17.14 0.28
CA ILE A 186 22.17 17.27 0.32
C ILE A 186 21.70 18.41 -0.58
N ARG A 187 22.33 19.59 -0.48
CA ARG A 187 22.01 20.73 -1.36
C ARG A 187 22.25 20.40 -2.83
N LEU A 188 23.41 19.84 -3.16
CA LEU A 188 23.73 19.46 -4.54
C LEU A 188 22.71 18.45 -5.09
N THR A 189 22.37 17.43 -4.32
CA THR A 189 21.38 16.42 -4.69
C THR A 189 19.99 17.04 -4.83
N GLY A 190 19.56 17.94 -3.94
CA GLY A 190 18.30 18.67 -4.06
C GLY A 190 18.21 19.47 -5.37
N TRP A 191 19.29 20.14 -5.77
CA TRP A 191 19.37 20.84 -7.05
C TRP A 191 19.32 19.89 -8.26
N VAL A 192 20.03 18.75 -8.20
CA VAL A 192 19.98 17.72 -9.25
C VAL A 192 18.57 17.15 -9.37
N LEU A 193 17.94 16.79 -8.25
CA LEU A 193 16.60 16.21 -8.22
C LEU A 193 15.54 17.18 -8.76
N LEU A 194 15.63 18.48 -8.46
CA LEU A 194 14.76 19.49 -9.08
C LEU A 194 14.81 19.44 -10.61
N LYS A 195 16.02 19.39 -11.18
CA LYS A 195 16.20 19.31 -12.63
C LYS A 195 15.72 17.98 -13.20
N LEU A 196 16.05 16.88 -12.54
CA LEU A 196 15.69 15.54 -12.98
C LEU A 196 14.17 15.35 -12.96
N PHE A 197 13.52 15.61 -11.82
CA PHE A 197 12.08 15.43 -11.68
C PHE A 197 11.31 16.35 -12.62
N ASN A 198 11.71 17.61 -12.78
CA ASN A 198 11.07 18.52 -13.74
C ASN A 198 11.31 18.14 -15.21
N SER A 199 12.24 17.22 -15.50
CA SER A 199 12.48 16.72 -16.85
C SER A 199 11.60 15.54 -17.26
N PHE A 200 11.08 14.76 -16.31
CA PHE A 200 10.34 13.52 -16.63
C PHE A 200 9.01 13.33 -15.89
N PHE A 201 8.75 14.09 -14.83
CA PHE A 201 7.42 14.22 -14.24
C PHE A 201 6.76 15.52 -14.69
N TRP A 202 5.46 15.45 -14.95
CA TRP A 202 4.65 16.63 -15.22
C TRP A 202 4.42 17.45 -13.95
N ASN A 203 4.13 16.77 -12.83
CA ASN A 203 3.81 17.41 -11.56
C ASN A 203 4.09 16.45 -10.40
N ILE A 204 4.69 16.97 -9.32
CA ILE A 204 4.76 16.28 -8.02
C ILE A 204 3.83 17.03 -7.08
N GLN A 205 2.63 16.48 -6.88
CA GLN A 205 1.56 17.09 -6.12
C GLN A 205 1.62 16.68 -4.65
N ILE A 206 1.40 17.66 -3.77
CA ILE A 206 1.23 17.45 -2.33
C ILE A 206 0.11 18.35 -1.83
N HIS A 207 -0.68 17.85 -0.90
CA HIS A 207 -1.65 18.66 -0.20
C HIS A 207 -0.96 19.59 0.81
N LYS A 208 -1.08 20.91 0.61
CA LYS A 208 -0.41 21.91 1.46
C LYS A 208 -0.80 21.74 2.93
N GLY A 209 -2.07 21.46 3.20
CA GLY A 209 -2.54 21.25 4.56
C GLY A 209 -1.89 20.04 5.25
N GLN A 210 -1.62 18.96 4.51
CA GLN A 210 -0.95 17.79 5.09
C GLN A 210 0.49 18.10 5.47
N LEU A 211 1.17 18.90 4.64
CA LEU A 211 2.51 19.37 4.94
C LEU A 211 2.56 20.30 6.18
N GLU A 212 1.56 21.16 6.36
CA GLU A 212 1.47 22.00 7.58
C GLU A 212 1.31 21.15 8.84
N MET A 213 0.60 20.01 8.79
CA MET A 213 0.55 19.06 9.92
C MET A 213 1.94 18.51 10.27
N VAL A 214 2.72 18.13 9.25
CA VAL A 214 4.09 17.61 9.44
C VAL A 214 5.03 18.69 10.01
N LYS A 215 4.87 19.95 9.58
CA LYS A 215 5.62 21.08 10.16
C LYS A 215 5.25 21.31 11.62
N ALA A 216 3.95 21.35 11.96
CA ALA A 216 3.49 21.46 13.34
C ALA A 216 4.01 20.30 14.21
N ALA A 217 4.07 19.08 13.68
CA ALA A 217 4.68 17.94 14.37
C ALA A 217 6.19 18.11 14.61
N THR A 218 6.90 18.80 13.71
CA THR A 218 8.34 19.10 13.86
C THR A 218 8.59 20.09 15.02
N GLU A 219 7.66 21.02 15.26
CA GLU A 219 7.75 22.01 16.35
C GLU A 219 7.67 21.38 17.75
N LEU A 220 7.15 20.15 17.87
CA LEU A 220 7.09 19.41 19.13
C LEU A 220 8.45 18.87 19.60
N ASN A 221 9.51 18.98 18.79
CA ASN A 221 10.86 18.48 19.09
C ASN A 221 10.88 16.98 19.44
N LEU A 222 9.98 16.19 18.83
CA LEU A 222 9.94 14.74 18.94
C LEU A 222 10.53 14.09 17.68
N PRO A 223 11.10 12.87 17.77
CA PRO A 223 11.48 12.10 16.60
C PRO A 223 10.25 11.79 15.73
N LEU A 224 10.36 12.04 14.42
CA LEU A 224 9.35 11.66 13.43
C LEU A 224 9.78 10.39 12.70
N VAL A 225 8.88 9.43 12.56
CA VAL A 225 9.11 8.20 11.79
C VAL A 225 8.12 8.15 10.63
N PHE A 226 8.64 8.36 9.43
CA PHE A 226 7.89 8.27 8.18
C PHE A 226 7.80 6.82 7.73
N LEU A 227 6.57 6.36 7.50
CA LEU A 227 6.26 4.99 7.09
C LEU A 227 5.53 4.99 5.74
N PRO A 228 6.28 5.16 4.62
CA PRO A 228 5.71 5.18 3.28
C PRO A 228 5.37 3.79 2.73
N VAL A 229 4.36 3.73 1.86
CA VAL A 229 4.19 2.62 0.91
C VAL A 229 5.35 2.59 -0.09
N HIS A 230 5.76 1.41 -0.55
CA HIS A 230 6.93 1.27 -1.43
C HIS A 230 6.55 0.75 -2.82
N LYS A 231 6.45 1.63 -3.81
CA LYS A 231 6.12 1.30 -5.21
C LYS A 231 7.30 1.46 -6.16
N SER A 232 8.31 2.29 -5.84
CA SER A 232 9.45 2.59 -6.71
C SER A 232 10.75 2.87 -5.93
N HIS A 233 11.91 2.60 -6.54
CA HIS A 233 13.22 3.05 -6.08
C HIS A 233 13.36 4.59 -6.03
N ILE A 234 12.38 5.34 -6.52
CA ILE A 234 12.38 6.80 -6.38
C ILE A 234 11.71 7.25 -5.07
N ASP A 235 10.92 6.40 -4.41
CA ASP A 235 10.14 6.78 -3.22
C ASP A 235 11.01 7.42 -2.13
N TYR A 236 12.17 6.82 -1.82
CA TYR A 236 13.08 7.34 -0.79
C TYR A 236 13.78 8.65 -1.21
N LEU A 237 14.01 8.86 -2.51
CA LEU A 237 14.50 10.15 -3.01
C LEU A 237 13.39 11.19 -2.98
N LEU A 238 12.17 10.80 -3.33
CA LEU A 238 10.99 11.65 -3.44
C LEU A 238 10.61 12.22 -2.07
N LEU A 239 10.44 11.37 -1.06
CA LEU A 239 10.06 11.81 0.28
C LEU A 239 11.14 12.75 0.87
N THR A 240 12.41 12.35 0.83
CA THR A 240 13.52 13.19 1.30
C THR A 240 13.59 14.53 0.55
N PHE A 241 13.38 14.51 -0.78
CA PHE A 241 13.36 15.70 -1.62
C PHE A 241 12.23 16.67 -1.25
N ILE A 242 11.04 16.14 -0.99
CA ILE A 242 9.87 16.92 -0.58
C ILE A 242 10.15 17.63 0.75
N LEU A 243 10.63 16.89 1.75
CA LEU A 243 10.95 17.44 3.07
C LEU A 243 12.02 18.53 2.95
N PHE A 244 13.06 18.29 2.15
CA PHE A 244 14.11 19.28 1.84
C PHE A 244 13.54 20.56 1.21
N CYS A 245 12.63 20.45 0.23
CA CYS A 245 12.01 21.62 -0.41
C CYS A 245 11.22 22.48 0.58
N HIS A 246 10.74 21.89 1.67
CA HIS A 246 9.90 22.54 2.66
C HIS A 246 10.61 22.90 3.97
N ASN A 247 11.95 22.90 4.00
CA ASN A 247 12.77 23.17 5.20
C ASN A 247 12.45 22.22 6.38
N ILE A 248 12.02 21.00 6.08
CA ILE A 248 11.86 19.95 7.07
C ILE A 248 13.13 19.11 7.04
N LYS A 249 13.59 18.71 8.24
CA LYS A 249 14.76 17.85 8.42
C LYS A 249 14.67 16.59 7.57
N ALA A 250 15.73 16.28 6.84
CA ALA A 250 15.82 15.05 6.06
C ALA A 250 15.92 13.83 6.99
N PRO A 251 15.15 12.75 6.72
CA PRO A 251 15.18 11.54 7.53
C PRO A 251 16.39 10.67 7.23
N TYR A 252 16.76 9.83 8.21
CA TYR A 252 17.70 8.73 8.00
C TYR A 252 16.97 7.54 7.40
N ILE A 253 17.48 7.05 6.27
CA ILE A 253 16.79 6.07 5.44
C ILE A 253 17.37 4.68 5.69
N ALA A 254 16.52 3.73 6.07
CA ALA A 254 16.92 2.33 6.21
C ALA A 254 17.09 1.67 4.82
N ALA A 255 18.34 1.45 4.39
CA ALA A 255 18.66 0.89 3.08
C ALA A 255 19.12 -0.58 3.17
N GLY A 256 18.65 -1.45 2.28
CA GLY A 256 19.16 -2.81 2.20
C GLY A 256 20.58 -2.88 1.63
N ASN A 257 21.44 -3.73 2.19
CA ASN A 257 22.84 -3.92 1.76
C ASN A 257 23.04 -4.28 0.26
N ASN A 258 22.00 -4.73 -0.45
CA ASN A 258 22.05 -4.98 -1.90
C ASN A 258 22.27 -3.70 -2.74
N LEU A 259 22.09 -2.53 -2.14
CA LEU A 259 22.34 -1.22 -2.76
C LEU A 259 23.78 -0.71 -2.48
N ASN A 260 24.60 -1.48 -1.76
CA ASN A 260 25.98 -1.10 -1.43
C ASN A 260 26.93 -1.32 -2.63
N ILE A 261 26.84 -0.43 -3.62
CA ILE A 261 27.78 -0.35 -4.75
C ILE A 261 28.74 0.82 -4.45
N PRO A 262 30.08 0.68 -4.53
CA PRO A 262 31.05 1.61 -3.93
C PRO A 262 30.82 3.13 -4.14
N ILE A 263 30.41 3.54 -5.35
CA ILE A 263 30.11 4.95 -5.66
C ILE A 263 28.76 5.37 -5.06
N PHE A 264 27.73 4.55 -5.24
CA PHE A 264 26.39 4.83 -4.71
C PHE A 264 26.35 4.72 -3.18
N SER A 265 27.10 3.81 -2.58
CA SER A 265 27.11 3.64 -1.13
C SER A 265 27.69 4.86 -0.43
N THR A 266 28.76 5.44 -0.97
CA THR A 266 29.30 6.72 -0.49
C THR A 266 28.24 7.82 -0.57
N LEU A 267 27.56 7.95 -1.71
CA LEU A 267 26.48 8.94 -1.88
C LEU A 267 25.32 8.70 -0.90
N ILE A 268 24.84 7.46 -0.76
CA ILE A 268 23.75 7.08 0.14
C ILE A 268 24.09 7.44 1.59
N HIS A 269 25.29 7.08 2.06
CA HIS A 269 25.74 7.45 3.41
C HIS A 269 25.79 8.97 3.62
N LYS A 270 26.25 9.72 2.61
CA LYS A 270 26.32 11.18 2.67
C LYS A 270 24.95 11.86 2.62
N LEU A 271 23.91 11.17 2.14
CA LEU A 271 22.54 11.66 2.08
C LEU A 271 21.66 11.21 3.26
N GLY A 272 22.18 10.41 4.20
CA GLY A 272 21.43 9.95 5.38
C GLY A 272 20.98 8.50 5.33
N GLY A 273 21.32 7.74 4.28
CA GLY A 273 21.03 6.31 4.23
C GLY A 273 21.99 5.50 5.09
N PHE A 274 21.44 4.58 5.88
CA PHE A 274 22.20 3.61 6.67
C PHE A 274 21.88 2.18 6.23
N PHE A 275 22.91 1.33 6.13
CA PHE A 275 22.76 0.00 5.53
C PHE A 275 22.40 -1.09 6.54
N ILE A 276 21.31 -1.80 6.25
CA ILE A 276 20.83 -2.95 7.01
C ILE A 276 21.01 -4.24 6.20
N ARG A 277 21.43 -5.32 6.87
CA ARG A 277 21.51 -6.66 6.28
C ARG A 277 20.10 -7.23 6.11
N ARG A 278 19.81 -7.80 4.93
CA ARG A 278 18.52 -8.47 4.66
C ARG A 278 18.19 -9.62 5.61
N LYS A 279 19.23 -10.34 6.06
CA LYS A 279 19.13 -11.38 7.08
C LYS A 279 19.86 -10.89 8.32
N LEU A 280 19.08 -10.41 9.29
CA LEU A 280 19.59 -9.87 10.56
C LEU A 280 20.25 -10.97 11.41
N ASP A 281 19.78 -12.21 11.26
CA ASP A 281 20.06 -13.33 12.16
C ASP A 281 21.02 -14.39 11.59
N GLU A 282 21.69 -14.16 10.46
CA GLU A 282 22.52 -15.21 9.87
C GLU A 282 23.94 -14.71 9.58
N ARG A 283 24.91 -15.28 10.31
CA ARG A 283 26.31 -15.33 9.90
C ARG A 283 26.48 -16.33 8.74
N PRO A 284 27.57 -16.25 7.94
CA PRO A 284 27.86 -17.23 6.88
C PRO A 284 27.90 -18.69 7.39
N ASP A 285 28.25 -18.86 8.66
CA ASP A 285 28.30 -20.15 9.38
C ASP A 285 26.91 -20.68 9.81
N GLY A 286 25.83 -19.89 9.71
CA GLY A 286 24.47 -20.25 10.11
C GLY A 286 24.10 -19.96 11.57
N ARG A 287 24.97 -19.28 12.35
CA ARG A 287 24.67 -18.82 13.71
C ARG A 287 24.02 -17.44 13.72
N LYS A 288 23.27 -17.13 14.79
CA LYS A 288 22.66 -15.81 15.01
C LYS A 288 23.73 -14.74 15.24
N ASP A 289 23.71 -13.66 14.46
CA ASP A 289 24.64 -12.54 14.63
C ASP A 289 24.15 -11.57 15.72
N ILE A 290 24.21 -12.02 16.98
CA ILE A 290 23.68 -11.30 18.14
C ILE A 290 24.32 -9.90 18.24
N LEU A 291 25.64 -9.80 18.03
CA LEU A 291 26.36 -8.52 18.05
C LEU A 291 25.83 -7.55 17.00
N TYR A 292 25.61 -8.00 15.75
CA TYR A 292 25.04 -7.12 14.71
C TYR A 292 23.65 -6.61 15.08
N ARG A 293 22.79 -7.48 15.62
CA ARG A 293 21.44 -7.13 16.06
C ARG A 293 21.47 -6.07 17.17
N ILE A 294 22.34 -6.23 18.16
CA ILE A 294 22.49 -5.26 19.26
C ILE A 294 23.05 -3.93 18.74
N LEU A 295 24.05 -3.96 17.85
CA LEU A 295 24.61 -2.75 17.24
C LEU A 295 23.56 -1.97 16.44
N LEU A 296 22.73 -2.66 15.64
CA LEU A 296 21.64 -2.03 14.90
C LEU A 296 20.58 -1.43 15.85
N HIS A 297 20.22 -2.18 16.89
CA HIS A 297 19.23 -1.76 17.89
C HIS A 297 19.65 -0.46 18.57
N VAL A 298 20.85 -0.46 19.15
CA VAL A 298 21.41 0.72 19.85
C VAL A 298 21.69 1.86 18.88
N HIS A 299 22.02 1.60 17.61
CA HIS A 299 22.17 2.65 16.60
C HIS A 299 20.87 3.43 16.35
N VAL A 300 19.75 2.72 16.15
CA VAL A 300 18.45 3.37 15.94
C VAL A 300 17.98 4.07 17.20
N GLU A 301 18.17 3.46 18.36
CA GLU A 301 17.91 4.09 19.67
C GLU A 301 18.67 5.41 19.83
N GLU A 302 19.95 5.43 19.45
CA GLU A 302 20.79 6.64 19.49
C GLU A 302 20.30 7.72 18.51
N LEU A 303 19.79 7.36 17.33
CA LEU A 303 19.19 8.33 16.40
C LEU A 303 17.92 8.94 16.99
N LEU A 304 17.06 8.13 17.60
CA LEU A 304 15.82 8.59 18.25
C LEU A 304 16.14 9.48 19.47
N ARG A 305 17.14 9.11 20.28
CA ARG A 305 17.62 9.92 21.41
C ARG A 305 18.13 11.30 20.97
N GLN A 306 18.75 11.38 19.79
CA GLN A 306 19.18 12.65 19.19
C GLN A 306 18.07 13.35 18.35
N GLN A 307 16.80 12.97 18.53
CA GLN A 307 15.63 13.56 17.84
C GLN A 307 15.80 13.59 16.31
N GLN A 308 16.36 12.52 15.75
CA GLN A 308 16.51 12.37 14.30
C GLN A 308 15.26 11.74 13.70
N PHE A 309 14.94 12.11 12.48
CA PHE A 309 13.80 11.55 11.76
C PHE A 309 14.22 10.29 11.04
N LEU A 310 13.32 9.30 10.93
CA LEU A 310 13.58 8.03 10.26
C LEU A 310 12.60 7.82 9.11
N GLU A 311 13.06 7.17 8.05
CA GLU A 311 12.23 6.68 6.96
C GLU A 311 12.36 5.15 6.88
N ILE A 312 11.24 4.44 7.04
CA ILE A 312 11.20 2.98 7.11
C ILE A 312 10.11 2.43 6.19
N PHE A 313 10.52 1.63 5.20
CA PHE A 313 9.59 0.87 4.36
C PHE A 313 9.22 -0.45 5.03
N LEU A 314 8.04 -0.51 5.64
CA LEU A 314 7.58 -1.71 6.36
C LEU A 314 7.43 -2.93 5.43
N GLU A 315 7.14 -2.75 4.14
CA GLU A 315 7.06 -3.84 3.16
C GLU A 315 8.40 -4.59 2.97
N GLY A 316 9.53 -3.92 3.23
CA GLY A 316 10.90 -4.41 3.07
C GLY A 316 11.37 -4.58 1.61
N THR A 317 10.46 -4.54 0.64
CA THR A 317 10.73 -4.52 -0.81
C THR A 317 9.66 -3.74 -1.56
N ARG A 318 10.02 -3.10 -2.68
CA ARG A 318 9.06 -2.48 -3.60
C ARG A 318 7.95 -3.45 -4.01
N SER A 319 6.74 -2.94 -4.15
CA SER A 319 5.62 -3.66 -4.72
C SER A 319 5.90 -4.01 -6.18
N ARG A 320 5.56 -5.24 -6.55
CA ARG A 320 5.69 -5.78 -7.91
C ARG A 320 4.35 -5.95 -8.60
N SER A 321 3.27 -5.88 -7.83
CA SER A 321 1.88 -6.05 -8.28
C SER A 321 1.11 -4.74 -8.22
N GLY A 322 1.65 -3.67 -7.65
CA GLY A 322 0.94 -2.41 -7.40
C GLY A 322 0.14 -2.43 -6.10
N LYS A 323 -0.05 -3.61 -5.50
CA LYS A 323 -0.66 -3.81 -4.18
C LYS A 323 0.34 -3.61 -3.06
N VAL A 324 -0.12 -3.11 -1.92
CA VAL A 324 0.69 -2.99 -0.71
C VAL A 324 0.99 -4.38 -0.15
N ALA A 325 2.27 -4.69 0.09
CA ALA A 325 2.68 -5.97 0.65
C ALA A 325 2.52 -6.04 2.18
N CYS A 326 2.56 -7.25 2.74
CA CYS A 326 2.53 -7.44 4.19
C CYS A 326 3.72 -6.77 4.88
N ALA A 327 3.45 -6.13 6.02
CA ALA A 327 4.46 -5.45 6.79
C ALA A 327 5.46 -6.41 7.44
N ARG A 328 6.72 -5.97 7.53
CA ARG A 328 7.82 -6.60 8.26
C ARG A 328 8.24 -5.66 9.38
N ALA A 329 7.73 -5.95 10.58
CA ALA A 329 7.85 -5.03 11.70
C ALA A 329 9.22 -5.03 12.41
N GLY A 330 10.29 -5.55 11.79
CA GLY A 330 11.57 -5.76 12.45
C GLY A 330 12.34 -4.48 12.84
N LEU A 331 12.23 -3.40 12.06
CA LEU A 331 12.80 -2.11 12.46
C LEU A 331 11.82 -1.30 13.33
N LEU A 332 10.52 -1.49 13.11
CA LEU A 332 9.47 -0.91 13.93
C LEU A 332 9.53 -1.42 15.38
N SER A 333 9.88 -2.69 15.59
CA SER A 333 10.11 -3.23 16.92
C SER A 333 11.23 -2.50 17.66
N VAL A 334 12.27 -2.06 16.94
CA VAL A 334 13.37 -1.27 17.53
C VAL A 334 12.90 0.13 17.94
N VAL A 335 12.01 0.75 17.17
CA VAL A 335 11.42 2.04 17.52
C VAL A 335 10.54 1.90 18.78
N VAL A 336 9.70 0.86 18.84
CA VAL A 336 8.87 0.55 20.01
C VAL A 336 9.75 0.26 21.25
N ASP A 337 10.83 -0.50 21.08
CA ASP A 337 11.83 -0.76 22.13
C ASP A 337 12.47 0.50 22.68
N ALA A 338 12.84 1.44 21.80
CA ALA A 338 13.46 2.69 22.20
C ALA A 338 12.51 3.53 23.06
N LEU A 339 11.20 3.46 22.78
CA LEU A 339 10.17 4.13 23.59
C LEU A 339 10.05 3.47 24.98
N TYR A 340 9.98 2.13 25.05
CA TYR A 340 9.98 1.41 26.34
C TYR A 340 11.26 1.59 27.15
N SER A 341 12.41 1.75 26.49
CA SER A 341 13.70 2.01 27.14
C SER A 341 13.87 3.47 27.56
N ASN A 342 12.84 4.32 27.36
CA ASN A 342 12.88 5.77 27.60
C ASN A 342 14.01 6.49 26.86
N ALA A 343 14.44 5.99 25.70
CA ALA A 343 15.44 6.66 24.87
C ALA A 343 14.89 7.94 24.22
N ALA A 344 13.58 8.00 24.00
CA ALA A 344 12.84 9.19 23.62
C ALA A 344 11.53 9.25 24.43
N PRO A 345 11.03 10.46 24.78
CA PRO A 345 9.80 10.59 25.56
C PRO A 345 8.55 10.10 24.81
N ASP A 346 8.55 10.28 23.49
CA ASP A 346 7.54 9.78 22.56
C ASP A 346 8.13 9.81 21.12
N VAL A 347 7.44 9.18 20.17
CA VAL A 347 7.77 9.15 18.75
C VAL A 347 6.49 9.40 17.94
N LEU A 348 6.53 10.32 16.99
CA LEU A 348 5.38 10.56 16.12
C LEU A 348 5.50 9.71 14.84
N ILE A 349 4.48 8.91 14.58
CA ILE A 349 4.38 8.07 13.38
C ILE A 349 3.64 8.83 12.29
N ILE A 350 4.19 8.83 11.08
CA ILE A 350 3.60 9.49 9.91
C ILE A 350 3.45 8.47 8.77
N PRO A 351 2.26 7.88 8.58
CA PRO A 351 1.96 7.07 7.41
C PRO A 351 2.01 7.94 6.14
N VAL A 352 2.62 7.44 5.06
CA VAL A 352 2.76 8.20 3.80
C VAL A 352 2.25 7.38 2.61
N GLY A 353 1.25 7.93 1.92
CA GLY A 353 0.73 7.39 0.67
C GLY A 353 1.49 7.97 -0.53
N ILE A 354 1.83 7.13 -1.51
CA ILE A 354 2.48 7.55 -2.76
C ILE A 354 1.75 6.90 -3.94
N SER A 355 1.36 7.71 -4.91
CA SER A 355 0.66 7.29 -6.12
C SER A 355 1.31 7.87 -7.38
N TYR A 356 1.39 7.05 -8.42
CA TYR A 356 2.06 7.38 -9.69
C TYR A 356 1.10 7.15 -10.85
N ASP A 357 1.02 8.08 -11.80
CA ASP A 357 0.35 7.79 -13.08
C ASP A 357 1.11 6.68 -13.83
N ARG A 358 2.44 6.79 -13.88
CA ARG A 358 3.32 5.77 -14.48
C ARG A 358 4.58 5.56 -13.65
N ILE A 359 4.88 4.30 -13.34
CA ILE A 359 6.12 3.97 -12.64
C ILE A 359 7.30 3.96 -13.60
N ILE A 360 8.45 4.42 -13.10
CA ILE A 360 9.67 4.62 -13.86
C ILE A 360 10.37 3.31 -14.26
N GLU A 361 10.22 2.29 -13.44
CA GLU A 361 10.98 1.06 -13.49
C GLU A 361 10.43 0.10 -14.54
N GLY A 362 11.25 -0.28 -15.53
CA GLY A 362 10.82 -1.15 -16.63
C GLY A 362 11.03 -2.66 -16.40
N HIS A 363 11.28 -3.10 -15.17
CA HIS A 363 11.70 -4.49 -14.88
C HIS A 363 10.69 -5.32 -14.06
N TYR A 364 9.59 -4.74 -13.57
CA TYR A 364 8.63 -5.48 -12.75
C TYR A 364 7.96 -6.61 -13.54
N THR A 365 7.70 -6.44 -14.83
CA THR A 365 7.12 -7.49 -15.67
C THR A 365 8.02 -8.72 -15.76
N GLY A 366 9.34 -8.52 -15.80
CA GLY A 366 10.29 -9.62 -15.75
C GLY A 366 10.30 -10.34 -14.41
N GLU A 367 10.18 -9.60 -13.30
CA GLU A 367 10.09 -10.16 -11.94
C GLU A 367 8.75 -10.87 -11.70
N GLN A 368 7.64 -10.36 -12.25
CA GLN A 368 6.32 -11.00 -12.25
C GLN A 368 6.30 -12.27 -13.10
N LEU A 369 7.16 -12.37 -14.11
CA LEU A 369 7.45 -13.61 -14.85
C LEU A 369 8.44 -14.54 -14.12
N GLY A 370 8.79 -14.25 -12.86
CA GLY A 370 9.65 -15.09 -12.04
C GLY A 370 11.13 -15.01 -12.39
N LYS A 371 11.57 -14.06 -13.23
CA LYS A 371 13.00 -13.85 -13.49
C LYS A 371 13.68 -13.38 -12.19
N PRO A 372 14.87 -13.91 -11.85
CA PRO A 372 15.56 -13.52 -10.64
C PRO A 372 15.88 -12.03 -10.66
N LYS A 373 15.81 -11.40 -9.48
CA LYS A 373 16.20 -10.00 -9.33
C LYS A 373 17.67 -9.86 -9.73
N LYS A 374 17.94 -9.12 -10.81
CA LYS A 374 19.30 -8.76 -11.19
C LYS A 374 19.74 -7.56 -10.36
N ASN A 375 20.96 -7.60 -9.83
CA ASN A 375 21.57 -6.41 -9.24
C ASN A 375 21.77 -5.39 -10.37
N GLU A 376 21.35 -4.15 -10.15
CA GLU A 376 21.51 -3.09 -11.15
C GLU A 376 22.98 -2.68 -11.20
N SER A 377 23.59 -2.73 -12.40
CA SER A 377 24.94 -2.21 -12.60
C SER A 377 24.91 -0.68 -12.73
N LEU A 378 26.01 -0.01 -12.40
CA LEU A 378 26.15 1.46 -12.57
C LEU A 378 25.74 1.92 -13.97
N TRP A 379 26.14 1.16 -14.98
CA TRP A 379 25.80 1.41 -16.38
C TRP A 379 24.30 1.22 -16.68
N SER A 380 23.67 0.21 -16.06
CA SER A 380 22.22 0.00 -16.15
C SER A 380 21.46 1.18 -15.54
N VAL A 381 21.91 1.70 -14.40
CA VAL A 381 21.31 2.88 -13.76
C VAL A 381 21.50 4.12 -14.63
N ALA A 382 22.71 4.39 -15.13
CA ALA A 382 22.98 5.54 -16.00
C ALA A 382 22.16 5.52 -17.29
N ARG A 383 22.09 4.35 -17.96
CA ARG A 383 21.23 4.14 -19.13
C ARG A 383 19.75 4.27 -18.77
N GLY A 384 19.36 3.81 -17.58
CA GLY A 384 18.03 3.99 -17.00
C GLY A 384 17.67 5.46 -16.92
N VAL A 385 18.48 6.27 -16.23
CA VAL A 385 18.31 7.73 -16.10
C VAL A 385 18.22 8.41 -17.46
N PHE A 386 19.10 8.07 -18.41
CA PHE A 386 19.06 8.64 -19.75
C PHE A 386 17.76 8.29 -20.51
N ARG A 387 17.26 7.07 -20.34
CA ARG A 387 15.97 6.66 -20.91
C ARG A 387 14.79 7.36 -20.21
N MET A 388 14.91 7.61 -18.91
CA MET A 388 13.90 8.32 -18.13
C MET A 388 13.74 9.77 -18.59
N LEU A 389 14.84 10.47 -18.84
CA LEU A 389 14.83 11.85 -19.33
C LEU A 389 14.14 12.03 -20.70
N ARG A 390 13.91 10.94 -21.43
CA ARG A 390 13.23 10.95 -22.74
C ARG A 390 11.76 10.57 -22.67
N LYS A 391 11.23 10.24 -21.49
CA LYS A 391 9.85 9.78 -21.31
C LYS A 391 9.12 10.66 -20.32
N ASN A 392 7.83 10.86 -20.57
CA ASN A 392 6.93 11.46 -19.61
C ASN A 392 6.29 10.36 -18.75
N TYR A 393 6.37 10.52 -17.42
CA TYR A 393 5.81 9.60 -16.44
C TYR A 393 4.52 10.12 -15.77
N GLY A 394 4.00 11.26 -16.25
CA GLY A 394 2.77 11.84 -15.74
C GLY A 394 2.98 12.51 -14.38
N CYS A 395 1.95 12.45 -13.53
CA CYS A 395 1.96 13.05 -12.21
C CYS A 395 2.32 12.04 -11.11
N VAL A 396 2.90 12.56 -10.04
CA VAL A 396 3.08 11.85 -8.77
C VAL A 396 2.30 12.57 -7.70
N ARG A 397 1.61 11.82 -6.85
CA ARG A 397 0.89 12.35 -5.70
C ARG A 397 1.46 11.74 -4.42
N VAL A 398 1.85 12.59 -3.49
CA VAL A 398 2.32 12.19 -2.16
C VAL A 398 1.39 12.77 -1.11
N ASP A 399 0.84 11.89 -0.28
CA ASP A 399 -0.13 12.24 0.75
C ASP A 399 0.40 11.85 2.14
N PHE A 400 0.62 12.85 3.00
CA PHE A 400 0.99 12.61 4.39
C PHE A 400 -0.27 12.43 5.23
N ALA A 401 -0.39 11.30 5.91
CA ALA A 401 -1.42 11.13 6.93
C ALA A 401 -1.07 11.96 8.18
N GLN A 402 -2.08 12.19 9.00
CA GLN A 402 -1.98 12.90 10.27
C GLN A 402 -0.97 12.19 11.18
N PRO A 403 0.05 12.91 11.66
CA PRO A 403 0.99 12.37 12.62
C PRO A 403 0.26 11.94 13.90
N PHE A 404 0.61 10.77 14.44
CA PHE A 404 0.06 10.30 15.71
C PHE A 404 1.15 9.82 16.67
N SER A 405 0.87 9.93 17.98
CA SER A 405 1.75 9.48 19.06
C SER A 405 1.83 7.96 19.12
N LEU A 406 3.05 7.43 19.04
CA LEU A 406 3.30 6.00 19.23
C LEU A 406 3.00 5.57 20.66
N LYS A 407 3.36 6.40 21.65
CA LYS A 407 3.07 6.13 23.05
C LYS A 407 1.58 5.99 23.30
N GLU A 408 0.79 6.94 22.80
CA GLU A 408 -0.66 6.92 22.91
C GLU A 408 -1.26 5.65 22.29
N TYR A 409 -0.82 5.30 21.08
CA TYR A 409 -1.29 4.08 20.41
C TYR A 409 -1.03 2.83 21.25
N LEU A 410 0.18 2.69 21.81
CA LEU A 410 0.55 1.54 22.63
C LEU A 410 -0.26 1.50 23.95
N ASP A 411 -0.46 2.65 24.59
CA ASP A 411 -1.24 2.76 25.82
C ASP A 411 -2.71 2.38 25.60
N CYS A 412 -3.31 2.81 24.48
CA CYS A 412 -4.67 2.42 24.09
C CYS A 412 -4.79 0.92 23.78
N GLN A 413 -3.84 0.34 23.04
CA GLN A 413 -3.86 -1.09 22.72
C GLN A 413 -3.67 -1.97 23.95
N ASN A 414 -2.89 -1.53 24.93
CA ASN A 414 -2.70 -2.24 26.21
C ASN A 414 -3.98 -2.29 27.07
N GLN A 415 -4.95 -1.43 26.82
CA GLN A 415 -6.23 -1.40 27.55
C GLN A 415 -7.29 -2.28 26.91
N LYS A 416 -7.16 -2.61 25.61
CA LYS A 416 -8.08 -3.50 24.90
C LYS A 416 -7.68 -4.97 25.12
N PRO A 417 -8.63 -5.90 25.34
CA PRO A 417 -8.32 -7.33 25.30
C PRO A 417 -7.78 -7.68 23.92
N LEU A 418 -6.51 -8.08 23.84
CA LEU A 418 -5.94 -8.55 22.58
C LEU A 418 -6.55 -9.93 22.30
N PRO A 419 -7.32 -10.11 21.20
CA PRO A 419 -7.80 -11.43 20.84
C PRO A 419 -6.60 -12.35 20.57
N VAL A 420 -6.64 -13.56 21.12
CA VAL A 420 -5.62 -14.59 20.87
C VAL A 420 -5.57 -14.81 19.36
N PRO A 421 -4.38 -14.72 18.72
CA PRO A 421 -4.29 -14.90 17.28
C PRO A 421 -4.62 -16.34 16.94
N LEU A 422 -5.83 -16.57 16.40
CA LEU A 422 -6.22 -17.86 15.85
C LEU A 422 -5.40 -18.08 14.58
N SER A 423 -4.80 -19.27 14.44
CA SER A 423 -4.12 -19.59 13.18
C SER A 423 -5.13 -19.65 12.03
N LEU A 424 -4.65 -19.41 10.81
CA LEU A 424 -5.48 -19.47 9.62
C LEU A 424 -6.12 -20.86 9.47
N GLU A 425 -5.41 -21.92 9.87
CA GLU A 425 -5.95 -23.27 9.99
C GLU A 425 -7.18 -23.33 10.91
N HIS A 426 -7.11 -22.84 12.14
CA HIS A 426 -8.25 -22.89 13.07
C HIS A 426 -9.46 -22.09 12.55
N THR A 427 -9.22 -21.04 11.79
CA THR A 427 -10.27 -20.13 11.31
C THR A 427 -10.94 -20.63 10.03
N LEU A 428 -10.15 -21.11 9.06
CA LEU A 428 -10.67 -21.53 7.75
C LEU A 428 -11.00 -23.02 7.67
N LEU A 429 -10.28 -23.88 8.38
CA LEU A 429 -10.45 -25.33 8.26
C LEU A 429 -11.86 -25.81 8.62
N PRO A 430 -12.57 -25.26 9.63
CA PRO A 430 -13.97 -25.62 9.88
C PRO A 430 -14.89 -25.30 8.70
N SER A 431 -14.63 -24.18 8.00
CA SER A 431 -15.40 -23.77 6.82
C SER A 431 -15.10 -24.63 5.58
N VAL A 432 -13.90 -25.20 5.48
CA VAL A 432 -13.47 -26.06 4.36
C VAL A 432 -13.83 -27.53 4.61
N LEU A 433 -13.65 -28.02 5.85
CA LEU A 433 -13.82 -29.42 6.26
C LEU A 433 -14.78 -29.52 7.46
N PRO A 434 -16.11 -29.35 7.26
CA PRO A 434 -17.08 -29.38 8.35
C PRO A 434 -17.27 -30.76 9.02
N SER A 435 -16.70 -31.83 8.46
CA SER A 435 -16.85 -33.22 8.94
C SER A 435 -15.83 -33.63 10.00
N ARG A 436 -15.01 -32.70 10.52
CA ARG A 436 -14.09 -33.00 11.61
C ARG A 436 -14.90 -33.01 12.91
N PRO A 437 -14.78 -34.04 13.78
CA PRO A 437 -15.23 -33.85 15.16
C PRO A 437 -14.50 -32.61 15.68
N ASN A 438 -15.23 -31.67 16.28
CA ASN A 438 -14.60 -30.59 17.06
C ASN A 438 -13.56 -31.29 17.93
N TYR A 439 -12.28 -31.02 17.69
CA TYR A 439 -11.29 -31.34 18.70
C TYR A 439 -11.71 -30.42 19.84
N ILE A 440 -12.43 -30.99 20.81
CA ILE A 440 -12.56 -30.39 22.12
C ILE A 440 -11.12 -30.08 22.48
N VAL A 441 -10.80 -28.80 22.52
CA VAL A 441 -9.66 -28.35 23.27
C VAL A 441 -9.94 -28.94 24.64
N GLU A 442 -9.23 -29.99 25.03
CA GLU A 442 -8.95 -30.20 26.44
C GLU A 442 -8.54 -28.80 26.89
N GLU A 443 -9.39 -28.16 27.70
CA GLU A 443 -9.02 -27.02 28.52
C GLU A 443 -7.70 -27.43 29.13
N SER A 444 -6.61 -27.01 28.50
CA SER A 444 -5.28 -27.47 28.80
C SER A 444 -4.87 -26.66 30.00
N SER A 445 -5.51 -26.95 31.13
CA SER A 445 -5.43 -26.23 32.37
C SER A 445 -5.87 -24.77 32.19
N GLU A 446 -6.68 -24.29 33.12
CA GLU A 446 -6.50 -22.93 33.61
C GLU A 446 -5.04 -22.84 34.12
N THR A 447 -4.05 -22.68 33.22
CA THR A 447 -2.82 -22.00 33.58
C THR A 447 -3.29 -20.62 33.95
N ALA A 448 -3.44 -20.41 35.26
CA ALA A 448 -3.78 -19.15 35.89
C ALA A 448 -3.33 -17.99 35.01
N LEU A 449 -4.27 -17.10 34.70
CA LEU A 449 -3.93 -15.73 34.33
C LEU A 449 -2.74 -15.33 35.21
N PRO A 450 -1.56 -15.04 34.65
CA PRO A 450 -0.56 -14.38 35.44
C PRO A 450 -1.22 -13.05 35.81
N ASP A 451 -1.60 -12.92 37.07
CA ASP A 451 -1.81 -11.63 37.71
C ASP A 451 -0.49 -10.88 37.66
N SER A 452 -0.16 -10.37 36.48
CA SER A 452 0.92 -9.44 36.23
C SER A 452 0.72 -8.91 34.82
N LYS A 453 0.34 -7.63 34.75
CA LYS A 453 0.48 -6.76 33.57
C LYS A 453 1.97 -6.56 33.28
N ASP A 454 2.68 -7.65 32.98
CA ASP A 454 4.11 -7.63 32.75
C ASP A 454 4.36 -7.80 31.25
N LEU A 455 4.68 -6.69 30.57
CA LEU A 455 5.03 -6.61 29.15
C LEU A 455 6.33 -7.36 28.78
N SER A 456 6.82 -8.22 29.67
CA SER A 456 7.96 -9.13 29.48
C SER A 456 7.61 -10.36 28.60
N CYS A 457 6.32 -10.59 28.31
CA CYS A 457 5.86 -11.67 27.43
C CYS A 457 6.11 -11.35 25.93
N GLU A 458 7.22 -11.85 25.39
CA GLU A 458 7.66 -11.69 23.99
C GLU A 458 6.57 -11.94 22.89
N PRO A 459 5.66 -12.93 23.00
CA PRO A 459 4.60 -13.17 22.01
C PRO A 459 3.59 -12.02 21.89
N LEU A 460 3.07 -11.51 23.02
CA LEU A 460 2.09 -10.43 23.05
C LEU A 460 2.67 -9.17 22.41
N ARG A 461 3.93 -8.89 22.73
CA ARG A 461 4.65 -7.75 22.19
C ARG A 461 4.84 -7.81 20.68
N ARG A 462 5.17 -9.00 20.15
CA ARG A 462 5.29 -9.20 18.70
C ARG A 462 3.95 -9.00 17.98
N GLN A 463 2.85 -9.42 18.60
CA GLN A 463 1.50 -9.19 18.07
C GLN A 463 1.15 -7.70 18.05
N LEU A 464 1.38 -6.98 19.16
CA LEU A 464 1.19 -5.52 19.21
C LEU A 464 1.95 -4.78 18.10
N ILE A 465 3.21 -5.16 17.89
CA ILE A 465 4.07 -4.57 16.86
C ILE A 465 3.59 -4.94 15.45
N ALA A 466 3.07 -6.16 15.24
CA ALA A 466 2.46 -6.57 13.97
C ALA A 466 1.18 -5.76 13.68
N ASN A 467 0.29 -5.61 14.67
CA ASN A 467 -0.94 -4.84 14.55
C ASN A 467 -0.65 -3.36 14.23
N LEU A 468 0.34 -2.75 14.91
CA LEU A 468 0.79 -1.39 14.59
C LEU A 468 1.27 -1.29 13.14
N ALA A 469 2.06 -2.26 12.68
CA ALA A 469 2.58 -2.26 11.32
C ALA A 469 1.45 -2.37 10.29
N GLU A 470 0.46 -3.22 10.53
CA GLU A 470 -0.73 -3.36 9.68
C GLU A 470 -1.60 -2.10 9.68
N HIS A 471 -1.86 -1.51 10.86
CA HIS A 471 -2.61 -0.26 11.02
C HIS A 471 -1.97 0.90 10.25
N VAL A 472 -0.65 1.05 10.34
CA VAL A 472 0.08 2.07 9.56
C VAL A 472 -0.02 1.81 8.07
N MET A 473 0.21 0.57 7.62
CA MET A 473 0.16 0.25 6.19
C MET A 473 -1.25 0.43 5.62
N PHE A 474 -2.29 0.11 6.40
CA PHE A 474 -3.67 0.39 6.05
C PHE A 474 -3.90 1.89 5.89
N THR A 475 -3.49 2.70 6.87
CA THR A 475 -3.63 4.16 6.83
C THR A 475 -2.89 4.78 5.65
N ALA A 476 -1.65 4.35 5.39
CA ALA A 476 -0.85 4.82 4.26
C ALA A 476 -1.43 4.42 2.90
N ASN A 477 -2.02 3.22 2.79
CA ASN A 477 -2.69 2.78 1.57
C ASN A 477 -4.00 3.54 1.35
N LYS A 478 -4.78 3.76 2.42
CA LYS A 478 -6.05 4.52 2.38
C LYS A 478 -5.84 5.99 2.02
N SER A 479 -4.68 6.57 2.36
CA SER A 479 -4.33 7.95 1.98
C SER A 479 -3.83 8.08 0.55
N CYS A 480 -3.53 6.99 -0.16
CA CYS A 480 -3.07 7.05 -1.54
C CYS A 480 -4.17 7.57 -2.48
N ALA A 481 -3.91 8.66 -3.20
CA ALA A 481 -4.83 9.13 -4.24
C ALA A 481 -4.96 8.13 -5.40
N VAL A 482 -6.14 8.06 -6.01
CA VAL A 482 -6.38 7.27 -7.23
C VAL A 482 -5.96 8.07 -8.47
N MET A 483 -5.08 7.49 -9.28
CA MET A 483 -4.56 8.10 -10.51
C MET A 483 -5.44 7.77 -11.71
N SER A 484 -5.27 8.53 -12.79
CA SER A 484 -6.09 8.38 -14.01
C SER A 484 -5.86 7.02 -14.68
N THR A 485 -4.60 6.57 -14.71
CA THR A 485 -4.19 5.26 -15.23
C THR A 485 -4.77 4.10 -14.41
N HIS A 486 -4.99 4.26 -13.10
CA HIS A 486 -5.62 3.23 -12.26
C HIS A 486 -7.07 2.96 -12.70
N ILE A 487 -7.86 4.02 -12.93
CA ILE A 487 -9.26 3.90 -13.35
C ILE A 487 -9.34 3.31 -14.75
N VAL A 488 -8.58 3.84 -15.71
CA VAL A 488 -8.61 3.34 -17.11
C VAL A 488 -8.18 1.87 -17.18
N ALA A 489 -7.10 1.49 -16.49
CA ALA A 489 -6.65 0.09 -16.47
C ALA A 489 -7.70 -0.84 -15.83
N CYS A 490 -8.34 -0.40 -14.74
CA CYS A 490 -9.43 -1.15 -14.09
C CYS A 490 -10.63 -1.36 -15.01
N LEU A 491 -11.08 -0.30 -15.70
CA LEU A 491 -12.21 -0.39 -16.63
C LEU A 491 -11.90 -1.32 -17.81
N LEU A 492 -10.71 -1.22 -18.39
CA LEU A 492 -10.30 -2.07 -19.50
C LEU A 492 -10.18 -3.55 -19.10
N LEU A 493 -9.70 -3.86 -17.90
CA LEU A 493 -9.55 -5.25 -17.46
C LEU A 493 -10.87 -5.89 -16.99
N TYR A 494 -11.69 -5.17 -16.23
CA TYR A 494 -12.81 -5.77 -15.49
C TYR A 494 -14.20 -5.43 -16.05
N ARG A 495 -14.29 -4.42 -16.93
CA ARG A 495 -15.56 -4.05 -17.59
C ARG A 495 -15.49 -4.25 -19.11
N HIS A 496 -14.42 -3.79 -19.74
CA HIS A 496 -14.29 -3.64 -21.20
C HIS A 496 -13.16 -4.45 -21.81
N ARG A 497 -13.06 -5.72 -21.40
CA ARG A 497 -11.96 -6.59 -21.79
C ARG A 497 -11.90 -6.91 -23.29
N GLN A 498 -13.05 -6.82 -23.98
CA GLN A 498 -13.15 -6.99 -25.43
C GLN A 498 -12.89 -5.69 -26.22
N GLY A 499 -12.61 -4.58 -25.52
CA GLY A 499 -12.44 -3.26 -26.09
C GLY A 499 -13.70 -2.41 -26.01
N ILE A 500 -13.53 -1.11 -26.27
CA ILE A 500 -14.58 -0.10 -26.15
C ILE A 500 -14.29 1.16 -26.97
N ASP A 501 -15.34 1.85 -27.38
CA ASP A 501 -15.28 3.18 -27.97
C ASP A 501 -14.85 4.26 -26.96
N LEU A 502 -14.05 5.24 -27.40
CA LEU A 502 -13.51 6.29 -26.53
C LEU A 502 -14.60 7.07 -25.79
N SER A 503 -15.70 7.47 -26.45
CA SER A 503 -16.78 8.22 -25.81
C SER A 503 -17.37 7.45 -24.63
N LYS A 504 -17.58 6.15 -24.79
CA LYS A 504 -18.14 5.30 -23.75
C LYS A 504 -17.14 5.06 -22.62
N LEU A 505 -15.85 4.94 -22.94
CA LEU A 505 -14.80 4.86 -21.93
C LEU A 505 -14.74 6.13 -21.08
N VAL A 506 -14.90 7.31 -21.68
CA VAL A 506 -14.95 8.60 -20.97
C VAL A 506 -16.18 8.68 -20.05
N GLU A 507 -17.35 8.20 -20.49
CA GLU A 507 -18.56 8.15 -19.67
C GLU A 507 -18.39 7.23 -18.44
N ASP A 508 -17.85 6.03 -18.65
CA ASP A 508 -17.59 5.07 -17.57
C ASP A 508 -16.44 5.53 -16.66
N PHE A 509 -15.46 6.26 -17.19
CA PHE A 509 -14.40 6.89 -16.40
C PHE A 509 -14.96 7.98 -15.49
N PHE A 510 -15.80 8.87 -16.02
CA PHE A 510 -16.45 9.91 -15.23
C PHE A 510 -17.26 9.30 -14.09
N SER A 511 -18.04 8.27 -14.42
CA SER A 511 -18.80 7.46 -13.48
C SER A 511 -17.93 6.87 -12.35
N MET A 512 -16.85 6.16 -12.70
CA MET A 512 -15.95 5.56 -11.72
C MET A 512 -15.27 6.62 -10.85
N LYS A 513 -14.91 7.77 -11.44
CA LYS A 513 -14.33 8.91 -10.73
C LYS A 513 -15.29 9.44 -9.65
N GLU A 514 -16.57 9.57 -9.94
CA GLU A 514 -17.58 9.99 -8.93
C GLU A 514 -17.73 8.95 -7.81
N GLU A 515 -17.71 7.65 -8.13
CA GLU A 515 -17.78 6.57 -7.13
C GLU A 515 -16.60 6.58 -6.15
N VAL A 516 -15.40 6.86 -6.65
CA VAL A 516 -14.18 6.99 -5.82
C VAL A 516 -14.31 8.16 -4.85
N LEU A 517 -14.77 9.32 -5.34
CA LEU A 517 -14.98 10.52 -4.52
C LEU A 517 -16.11 10.32 -3.50
N ALA A 518 -17.19 9.65 -3.88
CA ALA A 518 -18.32 9.34 -2.98
C ALA A 518 -17.89 8.50 -1.77
N ARG A 519 -16.87 7.64 -1.94
CA ARG A 519 -16.26 6.82 -0.88
C ARG A 519 -15.23 7.55 -0.02
N GLY A 520 -14.99 8.84 -0.28
CA GLY A 520 -14.05 9.65 0.48
C GLY A 520 -12.58 9.45 0.11
N TYR A 521 -12.28 8.94 -1.08
CA TYR A 521 -10.92 8.86 -1.61
C TYR A 521 -10.62 10.04 -2.54
N ASP A 522 -9.40 10.57 -2.50
CA ASP A 522 -8.96 11.67 -3.38
C ASP A 522 -8.41 11.14 -4.72
N LEU A 523 -8.35 12.04 -5.70
CA LEU A 523 -7.88 11.78 -7.06
C LEU A 523 -6.58 12.53 -7.34
N GLY A 524 -5.64 11.88 -8.02
CA GLY A 524 -4.36 12.49 -8.41
C GLY A 524 -4.42 13.42 -9.63
N PHE A 525 -5.60 13.67 -10.17
CA PHE A 525 -5.81 14.44 -11.41
C PHE A 525 -7.00 15.40 -11.26
N SER A 526 -7.14 16.31 -12.22
CA SER A 526 -8.24 17.29 -12.35
C SER A 526 -8.42 17.68 -13.82
N GLY A 527 -9.55 18.28 -14.16
CA GLY A 527 -9.85 18.77 -15.50
C GLY A 527 -10.96 17.96 -16.18
N ASN A 528 -11.10 18.16 -17.50
CA ASN A 528 -12.08 17.45 -18.31
C ASN A 528 -11.75 15.94 -18.37
N SER A 529 -12.76 15.09 -18.26
CA SER A 529 -12.60 13.63 -18.27
C SER A 529 -12.02 13.11 -19.58
N GLU A 530 -12.35 13.74 -20.72
CA GLU A 530 -11.82 13.34 -22.02
C GLU A 530 -10.30 13.50 -22.10
N ASP A 531 -9.78 14.68 -21.74
CA ASP A 531 -8.34 14.97 -21.73
C ASP A 531 -7.58 14.04 -20.77
N VAL A 532 -8.16 13.77 -19.61
CA VAL A 532 -7.58 12.89 -18.59
C VAL A 532 -7.52 11.44 -19.08
N VAL A 533 -8.58 10.96 -19.75
CA VAL A 533 -8.61 9.60 -20.33
C VAL A 533 -7.58 9.49 -21.45
N MET A 534 -7.50 10.48 -22.34
CA MET A 534 -6.49 10.51 -23.41
C MET A 534 -5.06 10.53 -22.85
N HIS A 535 -4.83 11.29 -21.78
CA HIS A 535 -3.56 11.29 -21.06
C HIS A 535 -3.23 9.91 -20.49
N ALA A 536 -4.18 9.27 -19.80
CA ALA A 536 -3.99 7.93 -19.25
C ALA A 536 -3.70 6.88 -20.33
N ILE A 537 -4.42 6.92 -21.45
CA ILE A 537 -4.19 6.03 -22.61
C ILE A 537 -2.78 6.22 -23.15
N HIS A 538 -2.33 7.48 -23.32
CA HIS A 538 -0.97 7.79 -23.78
C HIS A 538 0.10 7.22 -22.84
N LEU A 539 -0.10 7.31 -21.52
CA LEU A 539 0.84 6.78 -20.54
C LEU A 539 0.88 5.26 -20.49
N LEU A 540 -0.27 4.60 -20.60
CA LEU A 540 -0.38 3.14 -20.65
C LEU A 540 0.28 2.55 -21.92
N GLY A 541 0.31 3.33 -23.01
CA GLY A 541 1.15 3.08 -24.18
C GLY A 541 0.95 1.67 -24.75
N ASN A 542 2.02 0.86 -24.79
CA ASN A 542 2.03 -0.49 -25.38
C ASN A 542 1.05 -1.48 -24.74
N CYS A 543 0.44 -1.13 -23.60
CA CYS A 543 -0.58 -1.94 -22.97
C CYS A 543 -1.93 -1.90 -23.70
N ILE A 544 -2.13 -0.93 -24.58
CA ILE A 544 -3.39 -0.65 -25.24
C ILE A 544 -3.15 -0.57 -26.75
N THR A 545 -4.07 -1.11 -27.54
CA THR A 545 -4.11 -0.93 -28.99
C THR A 545 -5.27 -0.02 -29.33
N ILE A 546 -5.00 1.02 -30.11
CA ILE A 546 -5.99 1.99 -30.58
C ILE A 546 -6.22 1.73 -32.06
N THR A 547 -7.45 1.47 -32.44
CA THR A 547 -7.88 1.28 -33.84
C THR A 547 -8.90 2.33 -34.21
N ASN A 548 -8.80 2.91 -35.41
CA ASN A 548 -9.82 3.83 -35.91
C ASN A 548 -10.97 3.02 -36.53
N THR A 549 -12.20 3.25 -36.06
CA THR A 549 -13.39 2.58 -36.60
C THR A 549 -13.97 3.39 -37.76
N SER A 550 -14.01 2.79 -38.94
CA SER A 550 -14.47 3.43 -40.19
C SER A 550 -15.94 3.89 -40.19
N ARG A 551 -16.76 3.43 -39.24
CA ARG A 551 -18.19 3.76 -39.20
C ARG A 551 -18.51 5.13 -38.57
N ASN A 552 -17.73 5.57 -37.57
CA ASN A 552 -18.04 6.78 -36.79
C ASN A 552 -16.85 7.75 -36.59
N ASN A 553 -15.69 7.48 -37.21
CA ASN A 553 -14.45 8.26 -37.01
C ASN A 553 -14.01 8.32 -35.53
N GLU A 554 -14.40 7.30 -34.75
CA GLU A 554 -14.15 7.19 -33.32
C GLU A 554 -13.04 6.16 -33.05
N PHE A 555 -12.26 6.42 -32.01
CA PHE A 555 -11.19 5.52 -31.57
C PHE A 555 -11.76 4.35 -30.77
N PHE A 556 -11.51 3.13 -31.24
CA PHE A 556 -11.79 1.90 -30.52
C PHE A 556 -10.53 1.45 -29.78
N ILE A 557 -10.67 1.23 -28.47
CA ILE A 557 -9.58 1.03 -27.53
C ILE A 557 -9.65 -0.41 -27.03
N THR A 558 -8.57 -1.16 -27.19
CA THR A 558 -8.50 -2.57 -26.78
C THR A 558 -7.30 -2.83 -25.86
N PRO A 559 -7.47 -3.55 -24.75
CA PRO A 559 -6.33 -3.98 -23.95
C PRO A 559 -5.49 -5.02 -24.71
N SER A 560 -4.17 -4.91 -24.62
CA SER A 560 -3.26 -5.90 -25.20
C SER A 560 -3.42 -7.24 -24.47
N THR A 561 -3.46 -8.33 -25.24
CA THR A 561 -3.58 -9.71 -24.72
C THR A 561 -2.23 -10.34 -24.39
N THR A 562 -1.12 -9.66 -24.66
CA THR A 562 0.21 -10.18 -24.33
C THR A 562 0.40 -10.23 -22.81
N VAL A 563 0.93 -11.36 -22.29
CA VAL A 563 1.16 -11.54 -20.85
C VAL A 563 1.90 -10.35 -20.20
N PRO A 564 2.99 -9.81 -20.80
CA PRO A 564 3.68 -8.65 -20.24
C PRO A 564 2.81 -7.40 -20.12
N ALA A 565 1.96 -7.12 -21.11
CA ALA A 565 1.09 -5.96 -21.11
C ALA A 565 -0.08 -6.10 -20.13
N VAL A 566 -0.68 -7.30 -20.04
CA VAL A 566 -1.72 -7.57 -19.04
C VAL A 566 -1.18 -7.43 -17.63
N PHE A 567 0.05 -7.87 -17.37
CA PHE A 567 0.71 -7.72 -16.09
C PHE A 567 0.96 -6.25 -15.71
N GLU A 568 1.34 -5.41 -16.69
CA GLU A 568 1.46 -3.96 -16.52
C GLU A 568 0.11 -3.28 -16.30
N LEU A 569 -0.94 -3.64 -17.06
CA LEU A 569 -2.30 -3.14 -16.80
C LEU A 569 -2.80 -3.54 -15.41
N SER A 570 -2.57 -4.80 -15.01
CA SER A 570 -2.97 -5.31 -13.70
C SER A 570 -2.27 -4.52 -12.59
N PHE A 571 -0.98 -4.21 -12.76
CA PHE A 571 -0.22 -3.38 -11.85
C PHE A 571 -0.92 -2.03 -11.58
N TYR A 572 -1.32 -1.31 -12.62
CA TYR A 572 -2.02 -0.03 -12.46
C TYR A 572 -3.44 -0.19 -11.93
N SER A 573 -4.17 -1.22 -12.38
CA SER A 573 -5.53 -1.50 -11.90
C SER A 573 -5.58 -1.79 -10.40
N ASN A 574 -4.53 -2.37 -9.83
CA ASN A 574 -4.46 -2.65 -8.40
C ASN A 574 -4.41 -1.36 -7.55
N GLY A 575 -4.07 -0.21 -8.15
CA GLY A 575 -4.10 1.09 -7.50
C GLY A 575 -5.50 1.56 -7.08
N ILE A 576 -6.58 1.00 -7.65
CA ILE A 576 -7.97 1.32 -7.24
C ILE A 576 -8.59 0.24 -6.34
N LEU A 577 -7.96 -0.94 -6.24
CA LEU A 577 -8.53 -2.09 -5.52
C LEU A 577 -8.90 -1.77 -4.06
N HIS A 578 -8.06 -0.99 -3.37
CA HIS A 578 -8.27 -0.59 -1.98
C HIS A 578 -9.52 0.28 -1.73
N VAL A 579 -10.09 0.89 -2.78
CA VAL A 579 -11.36 1.64 -2.72
C VAL A 579 -12.55 0.69 -2.66
N PHE A 580 -12.52 -0.40 -3.43
CA PHE A 580 -13.64 -1.32 -3.62
C PHE A 580 -13.45 -2.68 -2.91
N PHE A 581 -12.32 -2.89 -2.23
CA PHE A 581 -11.94 -4.21 -1.71
C PHE A 581 -13.02 -4.82 -0.80
N LYS A 582 -13.57 -4.03 0.14
CA LYS A 582 -14.60 -4.48 1.07
C LYS A 582 -15.89 -4.87 0.34
N GLU A 583 -16.34 -4.03 -0.60
CA GLU A 583 -17.54 -4.26 -1.40
C GLU A 583 -17.37 -5.47 -2.32
N ALA A 584 -16.18 -5.68 -2.86
CA ALA A 584 -15.84 -6.85 -3.68
C ALA A 584 -15.86 -8.15 -2.86
N VAL A 585 -15.33 -8.14 -1.63
CA VAL A 585 -15.41 -9.28 -0.70
C VAL A 585 -16.87 -9.63 -0.40
N ILE A 586 -17.69 -8.62 -0.11
CA ILE A 586 -19.12 -8.80 0.15
C ILE A 586 -19.82 -9.36 -1.10
N ALA A 587 -19.54 -8.83 -2.28
CA ALA A 587 -20.15 -9.26 -3.54
C ALA A 587 -19.80 -10.72 -3.91
N CYS A 588 -18.55 -11.14 -3.70
CA CYS A 588 -18.11 -12.53 -3.86
C CYS A 588 -18.74 -13.46 -2.80
N SER A 589 -18.86 -12.99 -1.56
CA SER A 589 -19.48 -13.77 -0.47
C SER A 589 -20.97 -13.96 -0.66
N LEU A 590 -21.65 -12.92 -1.18
CA LEU A 590 -23.04 -12.98 -1.58
C LEU A 590 -23.26 -14.01 -2.69
N HIS A 591 -22.37 -14.03 -3.70
CA HIS A 591 -22.41 -15.06 -4.76
C HIS A 591 -22.29 -16.47 -4.19
N ALA A 592 -21.35 -16.69 -3.26
CA ALA A 592 -21.15 -18.00 -2.64
C ALA A 592 -22.40 -18.50 -1.88
N LEU A 593 -23.12 -17.60 -1.21
CA LEU A 593 -24.35 -17.93 -0.50
C LEU A 593 -25.52 -18.22 -1.46
N LEU A 594 -25.67 -17.43 -2.52
CA LEU A 594 -26.72 -17.62 -3.51
C LEU A 594 -26.50 -18.92 -4.32
N ASN A 595 -25.27 -19.20 -4.77
CA ASN A 595 -24.93 -20.43 -5.48
C ASN A 595 -25.19 -21.70 -4.66
N LYS A 596 -24.90 -21.68 -3.35
CA LYS A 596 -25.17 -22.82 -2.46
C LYS A 596 -26.67 -23.13 -2.39
N ARG A 597 -27.53 -22.10 -2.42
CA ARG A 597 -28.99 -22.27 -2.40
C ARG A 597 -29.53 -22.78 -3.73
N HIS A 598 -29.01 -22.30 -4.86
CA HIS A 598 -29.40 -22.81 -6.18
C HIS A 598 -29.08 -24.30 -6.37
N ARG A 599 -27.97 -24.81 -5.79
CA ARG A 599 -27.65 -26.25 -5.83
C ARG A 599 -28.57 -27.11 -4.96
N ASN A 600 -29.18 -26.52 -3.93
CA ASN A 600 -30.03 -27.25 -2.97
C ASN A 600 -31.53 -27.21 -3.31
N VAL A 601 -31.96 -26.38 -4.27
CA VAL A 601 -33.38 -26.13 -4.55
C VAL A 601 -33.68 -26.29 -6.04
N ILE A 602 -34.15 -27.48 -6.43
CA ILE A 602 -34.78 -27.77 -7.73
C ILE A 602 -36.29 -27.43 -7.71
N SER A 603 -36.83 -26.83 -6.65
CA SER A 603 -38.26 -26.58 -6.50
C SER A 603 -38.58 -25.24 -5.85
N GLY A 604 -39.13 -24.30 -6.63
CA GLY A 604 -39.91 -23.18 -6.12
C GLY A 604 -39.14 -21.86 -5.93
N ILE A 605 -39.74 -20.77 -6.44
CA ILE A 605 -39.28 -19.39 -6.35
C ILE A 605 -39.35 -18.93 -4.88
N LEU A 606 -38.19 -18.67 -4.25
CA LEU A 606 -38.11 -17.97 -2.95
C LEU A 606 -37.20 -16.72 -3.12
N PRO A 607 -37.43 -15.64 -2.34
CA PRO A 607 -36.86 -14.34 -2.60
C PRO A 607 -35.36 -14.30 -2.28
N ASN A 608 -34.64 -13.38 -2.94
CA ASN A 608 -33.21 -13.12 -2.79
C ASN A 608 -32.84 -12.56 -1.40
N VAL A 609 -33.14 -13.28 -0.32
CA VAL A 609 -33.01 -12.80 1.07
C VAL A 609 -31.89 -13.55 1.77
N VAL A 610 -30.86 -12.86 2.24
CA VAL A 610 -29.64 -13.43 2.84
C VAL A 610 -29.46 -12.93 4.26
N SER A 611 -29.24 -13.84 5.22
CA SER A 611 -28.93 -13.45 6.61
C SER A 611 -27.61 -12.67 6.65
N GLN A 612 -27.63 -11.53 7.35
CA GLN A 612 -26.46 -10.67 7.55
C GLN A 612 -25.34 -11.43 8.24
N GLU A 613 -25.67 -12.20 9.28
CA GLU A 613 -24.69 -12.98 10.04
C GLU A 613 -23.98 -14.02 9.16
N GLN A 614 -24.72 -14.71 8.28
CA GLN A 614 -24.14 -15.65 7.32
C GLN A 614 -23.23 -14.96 6.31
N LEU A 615 -23.63 -13.77 5.84
CA LEU A 615 -22.84 -12.96 4.91
C LEU A 615 -21.53 -12.50 5.55
N VAL A 616 -21.58 -11.99 6.78
CA VAL A 616 -20.40 -11.54 7.53
C VAL A 616 -19.43 -12.71 7.77
N ARG A 617 -19.92 -13.88 8.21
CA ARG A 617 -19.07 -15.07 8.38
C ARG A 617 -18.40 -15.51 7.07
N LYS A 618 -19.12 -15.44 5.95
CA LYS A 618 -18.56 -15.76 4.62
C LYS A 618 -17.56 -14.73 4.15
N ALA A 619 -17.84 -13.44 4.34
CA ALA A 619 -16.92 -12.34 4.06
C ALA A 619 -15.64 -12.46 4.88
N ALA A 620 -15.74 -12.75 6.18
CA ALA A 620 -14.59 -12.99 7.05
C ALA A 620 -13.74 -14.16 6.51
N SER A 621 -14.36 -15.28 6.14
CA SER A 621 -13.66 -16.43 5.53
C SER A 621 -12.90 -16.04 4.25
N LEU A 622 -13.49 -15.18 3.42
CA LEU A 622 -12.83 -14.68 2.21
C LEU A 622 -11.68 -13.71 2.54
N CYS A 623 -11.84 -12.82 3.52
CA CYS A 623 -10.76 -11.95 4.01
C CYS A 623 -9.57 -12.75 4.53
N TYR A 624 -9.81 -13.82 5.29
CA TYR A 624 -8.75 -14.72 5.75
C TYR A 624 -8.04 -15.42 4.59
N LEU A 625 -8.77 -15.88 3.57
CA LEU A 625 -8.16 -16.45 2.36
C LEU A 625 -7.27 -15.43 1.62
N LEU A 626 -7.67 -14.16 1.62
CA LEU A 626 -7.01 -13.05 0.93
C LEU A 626 -6.09 -12.22 1.85
N CYS A 627 -5.68 -12.73 3.01
CA CYS A 627 -4.92 -11.98 4.02
C CYS A 627 -3.56 -11.45 3.54
N TYR A 628 -3.03 -11.97 2.43
CA TYR A 628 -1.80 -11.52 1.80
C TYR A 628 -1.98 -10.68 0.53
N GLU A 629 -3.24 -10.39 0.15
CA GLU A 629 -3.59 -9.64 -1.05
C GLU A 629 -4.08 -8.21 -0.77
N GLY A 630 -4.58 -7.94 0.44
CA GLY A 630 -5.01 -6.62 0.87
C GLY A 630 -4.65 -6.35 2.33
N THR A 631 -4.44 -5.08 2.67
CA THR A 631 -4.33 -4.64 4.07
C THR A 631 -5.74 -4.55 4.65
N VAL A 632 -6.25 -5.65 5.20
CA VAL A 632 -7.49 -5.64 6.00
C VAL A 632 -7.08 -5.57 7.46
N SER A 633 -7.23 -4.41 8.10
CA SER A 633 -7.11 -4.36 9.56
C SER A 633 -8.43 -4.88 10.14
N LEU A 634 -8.46 -6.16 10.50
CA LEU A 634 -9.67 -6.81 11.03
C LEU A 634 -10.14 -6.18 12.37
N GLN A 635 -9.26 -5.50 13.11
CA GLN A 635 -9.58 -4.91 14.41
C GLN A 635 -10.38 -3.60 14.34
N GLU A 636 -10.07 -2.70 13.39
CA GLU A 636 -10.92 -1.51 13.17
C GLU A 636 -12.27 -1.94 12.59
N GLU A 637 -12.28 -3.01 11.80
CA GLU A 637 -13.47 -3.43 11.06
C GLU A 637 -14.47 -4.23 11.89
N GLN A 638 -14.08 -4.91 12.97
CA GLN A 638 -15.08 -5.57 13.82
C GLN A 638 -15.95 -4.54 14.57
N GLU A 639 -15.35 -3.43 15.01
CA GLU A 639 -16.08 -2.31 15.60
C GLU A 639 -16.81 -1.49 14.51
N ASP A 640 -16.20 -1.17 13.36
CA ASP A 640 -16.86 -0.41 12.26
C ASP A 640 -17.96 -1.20 11.54
N ILE A 641 -17.83 -2.52 11.38
CA ILE A 641 -18.87 -3.37 10.77
C ILE A 641 -20.00 -3.59 11.78
N SER A 642 -19.69 -3.78 13.07
CA SER A 642 -20.71 -3.90 14.10
C SER A 642 -21.45 -2.57 14.32
N SER A 643 -20.73 -1.46 14.52
CA SER A 643 -21.30 -0.12 14.78
C SER A 643 -22.07 0.43 13.59
N ARG A 644 -21.59 0.24 12.35
CA ARG A 644 -22.36 0.61 11.13
C ARG A 644 -23.59 -0.27 10.90
N LEU A 645 -23.69 -1.41 11.57
CA LEU A 645 -24.85 -2.30 11.50
C LEU A 645 -25.80 -2.12 12.69
N THR A 646 -25.33 -1.61 13.85
CA THR A 646 -26.14 -1.44 15.07
C THR A 646 -26.53 0.01 15.41
N GLU A 647 -25.78 1.03 14.98
CA GLU A 647 -26.19 2.43 15.18
C GLU A 647 -27.02 2.94 13.99
N GLN A 648 -28.19 3.48 14.32
CA GLN A 648 -29.21 3.98 13.41
C GLN A 648 -28.67 4.94 12.34
N ASN A 649 -29.26 4.78 11.15
CA ASN A 649 -29.11 5.60 9.96
C ASN A 649 -27.72 5.54 9.34
N TRP A 650 -27.58 4.60 8.39
CA TRP A 650 -26.69 4.72 7.24
C TRP A 650 -26.72 6.17 6.74
N GLU A 651 -25.76 7.01 7.14
CA GLU A 651 -25.68 8.40 6.69
C GLU A 651 -25.54 8.36 5.18
N LYS A 652 -26.69 8.56 4.51
CA LYS A 652 -26.98 8.92 3.10
C LYS A 652 -25.83 8.69 2.12
N SER A 653 -25.19 7.52 2.18
CA SER A 653 -24.01 7.16 1.38
C SER A 653 -24.26 5.98 0.43
N ILE A 654 -25.50 5.48 0.40
CA ILE A 654 -26.06 4.64 -0.64
C ILE A 654 -27.26 5.39 -1.28
N PRO A 655 -27.45 5.41 -2.60
CA PRO A 655 -28.75 5.76 -3.19
C PRO A 655 -29.75 4.67 -2.83
N GLU A 656 -30.57 4.88 -1.79
CA GLU A 656 -31.54 3.90 -1.25
C GLU A 656 -31.86 2.70 -2.16
N PRO A 657 -31.49 1.47 -1.73
CA PRO A 657 -32.34 0.33 -2.05
C PRO A 657 -32.27 -0.72 -0.94
N LEU A 658 -32.63 -0.37 0.29
CA LEU A 658 -32.98 -1.32 1.34
C LEU A 658 -34.15 -0.70 2.10
N SER A 659 -35.36 -0.91 1.57
CA SER A 659 -36.56 -0.54 2.32
C SER A 659 -36.63 -1.45 3.53
N TRP A 660 -36.34 -0.91 4.70
CA TRP A 660 -36.65 -1.51 5.97
C TRP A 660 -38.17 -1.59 6.08
N LYS A 661 -38.72 -2.80 5.93
CA LYS A 661 -40.02 -3.09 6.51
C LYS A 661 -39.71 -3.75 7.84
N SER A 662 -39.75 -2.95 8.92
CA SER A 662 -40.22 -3.49 10.18
C SER A 662 -41.66 -3.88 9.93
N ASP A 663 -41.98 -5.16 10.10
CA ASP A 663 -43.37 -5.52 10.32
C ASP A 663 -43.74 -4.85 11.65
N GLU A 664 -44.41 -3.70 11.57
CA GLU A 664 -45.16 -3.16 12.69
C GLU A 664 -46.42 -3.99 12.80
N GLU A 665 -46.46 -4.85 13.81
CA GLU A 665 -47.62 -5.18 14.65
C GLU A 665 -47.09 -6.18 15.68
N ASP A 666 -46.78 -5.66 16.88
CA ASP A 666 -46.99 -6.29 18.20
C ASP A 666 -46.28 -5.42 19.25
N GLU A 667 -47.02 -4.44 19.76
CA GLU A 667 -46.73 -3.81 21.05
C GLU A 667 -46.94 -4.86 22.16
N ASP A 668 -46.07 -4.79 23.17
CA ASP A 668 -46.11 -5.54 24.44
C ASP A 668 -45.37 -6.90 24.50
N SER A 669 -44.03 -6.84 24.57
CA SER A 669 -43.23 -7.92 25.17
C SER A 669 -42.02 -7.37 25.92
N ASP A 670 -42.18 -7.22 27.23
CA ASP A 670 -41.15 -6.85 28.23
C ASP A 670 -40.22 -8.05 28.55
N PHE A 671 -39.65 -8.68 27.52
CA PHE A 671 -38.63 -9.72 27.64
C PHE A 671 -37.41 -9.34 26.78
N GLY A 672 -36.22 -9.53 27.35
CA GLY A 672 -34.95 -8.91 26.96
C GLY A 672 -34.60 -8.93 25.47
N GLU A 673 -33.74 -8.00 25.07
CA GLU A 673 -33.22 -7.79 23.71
C GLU A 673 -32.78 -9.09 23.02
N GLU A 674 -33.72 -9.81 22.41
CA GLU A 674 -33.42 -10.88 21.47
C GLU A 674 -32.83 -10.21 20.21
N GLN A 675 -31.58 -10.53 19.90
CA GLN A 675 -30.93 -10.15 18.64
C GLN A 675 -31.79 -10.60 17.46
N ARG A 676 -32.58 -9.69 16.91
CA ARG A 676 -33.38 -9.95 15.70
C ARG A 676 -32.42 -10.23 14.54
N ASP A 677 -32.53 -11.40 13.93
CA ASP A 677 -31.76 -11.76 12.75
C ASP A 677 -32.05 -10.79 11.60
N CYS A 678 -31.07 -9.97 11.20
CA CYS A 678 -31.18 -9.07 10.07
C CYS A 678 -31.05 -9.82 8.72
N TYR A 679 -31.97 -9.56 7.80
CA TYR A 679 -32.01 -10.18 6.48
C TYR A 679 -31.91 -9.14 5.35
N LEU A 680 -31.07 -9.42 4.35
CA LEU A 680 -30.77 -8.54 3.23
C LEU A 680 -31.44 -9.01 1.94
N LYS A 681 -32.23 -8.16 1.29
CA LYS A 681 -32.83 -8.44 -0.02
C LYS A 681 -31.93 -7.94 -1.16
N VAL A 682 -31.46 -8.84 -2.01
CA VAL A 682 -30.64 -8.47 -3.18
C VAL A 682 -31.53 -7.91 -4.29
N SER A 683 -31.22 -6.69 -4.72
CA SER A 683 -31.91 -6.01 -5.83
C SER A 683 -31.84 -6.83 -7.12
N GLN A 684 -32.96 -6.88 -7.85
CA GLN A 684 -33.09 -7.53 -9.16
C GLN A 684 -32.86 -6.59 -10.36
N SER A 685 -32.65 -5.28 -10.11
CA SER A 685 -32.32 -4.34 -11.18
C SER A 685 -31.08 -4.78 -11.98
N GLN A 686 -31.17 -4.74 -13.31
CA GLN A 686 -30.09 -5.11 -14.21
C GLN A 686 -28.82 -4.30 -13.94
N GLU A 687 -28.95 -3.02 -13.59
CA GLU A 687 -27.82 -2.14 -13.29
C GLU A 687 -27.09 -2.58 -12.02
N HIS A 688 -27.83 -2.84 -10.93
CA HIS A 688 -27.25 -3.33 -9.68
C HIS A 688 -26.56 -4.68 -9.87
N GLN A 689 -27.12 -5.57 -10.68
CA GLN A 689 -26.50 -6.85 -11.02
C GLN A 689 -25.20 -6.68 -11.81
N GLN A 690 -25.16 -5.73 -12.76
CA GLN A 690 -23.93 -5.41 -13.49
C GLN A 690 -22.85 -4.82 -12.57
N TYR A 691 -23.24 -3.99 -11.60
CA TYR A 691 -22.30 -3.44 -10.61
C TYR A 691 -21.75 -4.52 -9.68
N ILE A 692 -22.61 -5.39 -9.14
CA ILE A 692 -22.20 -6.55 -8.34
C ILE A 692 -21.25 -7.45 -9.15
N SER A 693 -21.55 -7.69 -10.42
CA SER A 693 -20.67 -8.45 -11.32
C SER A 693 -19.32 -7.77 -11.52
N PHE A 694 -19.28 -6.44 -11.66
CA PHE A 694 -18.03 -5.68 -11.71
C PHE A 694 -17.21 -5.87 -10.43
N LEU A 695 -17.83 -5.73 -9.25
CA LEU A 695 -17.17 -5.95 -7.97
C LEU A 695 -16.61 -7.36 -7.83
N GLN A 696 -17.35 -8.39 -8.27
CA GLN A 696 -16.89 -9.78 -8.28
C GLN A 696 -15.69 -9.98 -9.20
N LYS A 697 -15.68 -9.34 -10.37
CA LYS A 697 -14.56 -9.40 -11.33
C LYS A 697 -13.28 -8.77 -10.79
N LEU A 698 -13.36 -7.80 -9.87
CA LEU A 698 -12.17 -7.21 -9.24
C LEU A 698 -11.35 -8.25 -8.45
N LEU A 699 -12.01 -9.22 -7.80
CA LEU A 699 -11.33 -10.30 -7.07
C LEU A 699 -11.12 -11.58 -7.91
N GLY A 700 -11.72 -11.65 -9.10
CA GLY A 700 -11.61 -12.76 -10.05
C GLY A 700 -10.16 -13.24 -10.28
N PRO A 701 -9.20 -12.35 -10.62
CA PRO A 701 -7.78 -12.68 -10.75
C PRO A 701 -7.18 -13.43 -9.55
N LEU A 702 -7.49 -12.95 -8.34
CA LEU A 702 -6.96 -13.49 -7.09
C LEU A 702 -7.55 -14.87 -6.85
N LEU A 703 -8.87 -14.98 -6.94
CA LEU A 703 -9.57 -16.23 -6.71
C LEU A 703 -9.22 -17.30 -7.76
N GLU A 704 -9.03 -16.93 -9.04
CA GLU A 704 -8.58 -17.87 -10.07
C GLU A 704 -7.16 -18.36 -9.83
N ALA A 705 -6.25 -17.50 -9.35
CA ALA A 705 -4.91 -17.93 -8.99
C ALA A 705 -4.91 -18.94 -7.83
N TYR A 706 -5.76 -18.71 -6.82
CA TYR A 706 -5.90 -19.58 -5.65
C TYR A 706 -6.61 -20.90 -6.01
N SER A 707 -7.66 -20.87 -6.84
CA SER A 707 -8.33 -22.09 -7.32
C SER A 707 -7.43 -22.90 -8.24
N SER A 708 -6.67 -22.24 -9.13
CA SER A 708 -5.66 -22.90 -9.97
C SER A 708 -4.54 -23.50 -9.14
N ALA A 709 -4.11 -22.86 -8.06
CA ALA A 709 -3.18 -23.43 -7.10
C ALA A 709 -3.78 -24.66 -6.40
N ALA A 710 -5.06 -24.64 -6.02
CA ALA A 710 -5.74 -25.81 -5.46
C ALA A 710 -5.83 -26.97 -6.48
N ILE A 711 -6.11 -26.69 -7.76
CA ILE A 711 -6.07 -27.69 -8.84
C ILE A 711 -4.67 -28.30 -8.96
N PHE A 712 -3.62 -27.47 -8.91
CA PHE A 712 -2.24 -27.92 -8.96
C PHE A 712 -1.90 -28.92 -7.83
N LEU A 713 -2.52 -28.81 -6.65
CA LEU A 713 -2.32 -29.75 -5.54
C LEU A 713 -2.77 -31.17 -5.85
N HIS A 714 -3.73 -31.39 -6.77
CA HIS A 714 -4.19 -32.74 -7.11
C HIS A 714 -3.09 -33.60 -7.73
N ASN A 715 -2.13 -32.97 -8.41
CA ASN A 715 -0.99 -33.61 -9.05
C ASN A 715 0.31 -33.40 -8.26
N PHE A 716 0.24 -32.94 -7.02
CA PHE A 716 1.42 -32.69 -6.21
C PHE A 716 1.97 -34.01 -5.64
N SER A 717 3.23 -34.30 -5.95
CA SER A 717 3.90 -35.54 -5.56
C SER A 717 5.17 -35.28 -4.74
N GLY A 718 5.20 -35.82 -3.53
CA GLY A 718 6.40 -35.92 -2.68
C GLY A 718 6.83 -34.62 -1.99
N PRO A 719 7.93 -34.68 -1.21
CA PRO A 719 8.57 -33.52 -0.64
C PRO A 719 9.26 -32.70 -1.74
N VAL A 720 8.90 -31.43 -1.88
CA VAL A 720 9.48 -30.52 -2.88
C VAL A 720 10.03 -29.29 -2.19
N ARG A 721 11.18 -28.78 -2.63
CA ARG A 721 11.70 -27.50 -2.14
C ARG A 721 10.69 -26.39 -2.42
N GLU A 722 10.50 -25.47 -1.49
CA GLU A 722 9.56 -24.35 -1.63
C GLU A 722 9.81 -23.55 -2.92
N THR A 723 11.08 -23.31 -3.26
CA THR A 723 11.47 -22.63 -4.52
C THR A 723 11.01 -23.37 -5.78
N ASP A 724 11.14 -24.70 -5.77
CA ASP A 724 10.81 -25.54 -6.92
C ASP A 724 9.31 -25.69 -7.05
N CYS A 725 8.59 -25.81 -5.93
CA CYS A 725 7.13 -25.78 -5.87
C CYS A 725 6.60 -24.47 -6.47
N LEU A 726 7.14 -23.32 -6.04
CA LEU A 726 6.77 -22.00 -6.56
C LEU A 726 7.02 -21.87 -8.05
N GLN A 727 8.18 -22.32 -8.55
CA GLN A 727 8.51 -22.28 -9.97
C GLN A 727 7.59 -23.19 -10.80
N LYS A 728 7.29 -24.40 -10.31
CA LYS A 728 6.36 -25.34 -10.96
C LYS A 728 4.94 -24.78 -11.01
N LEU A 729 4.44 -24.24 -9.90
CA LEU A 729 3.12 -23.60 -9.83
C LEU A 729 3.04 -22.40 -10.78
N HIS A 730 4.02 -21.49 -10.74
CA HIS A 730 4.04 -20.32 -11.61
C HIS A 730 4.08 -20.73 -13.10
N LYS A 731 4.90 -21.72 -13.47
CA LYS A 731 4.92 -22.26 -14.84
C LYS A 731 3.57 -22.87 -15.24
N TYR A 732 2.90 -23.55 -14.31
CA TYR A 732 1.55 -24.09 -14.53
C TYR A 732 0.54 -22.97 -14.82
N LEU A 733 0.54 -21.88 -14.04
CA LEU A 733 -0.37 -20.73 -14.24
C LEU A 733 -0.11 -20.03 -15.58
N ILE A 734 1.16 -19.81 -15.95
CA ILE A 734 1.52 -19.24 -17.25
C ILE A 734 1.05 -20.14 -18.40
N SER A 735 1.26 -21.46 -18.30
CA SER A 735 0.80 -22.41 -19.32
C SER A 735 -0.72 -22.42 -19.49
N ARG A 736 -1.49 -22.24 -18.41
CA ARG A 736 -2.95 -22.09 -18.50
C ARG A 736 -3.35 -20.82 -19.24
N THR A 737 -2.62 -19.74 -19.02
CA THR A 737 -2.84 -18.45 -19.69
C THR A 737 -2.52 -18.55 -21.18
N GLU A 738 -1.36 -19.11 -21.54
CA GLU A 738 -0.93 -19.29 -22.94
C GLU A 738 -1.87 -20.22 -23.73
N LYS A 739 -2.50 -21.20 -23.05
CA LYS A 739 -3.49 -22.10 -23.64
C LYS A 739 -4.91 -21.53 -23.66
N ASN A 740 -5.12 -20.28 -23.24
CA ASN A 740 -6.44 -19.65 -23.11
C ASN A 740 -7.42 -20.43 -22.22
N VAL A 741 -6.91 -21.17 -21.23
CA VAL A 741 -7.72 -21.89 -20.23
C VAL A 741 -8.03 -21.00 -19.04
N ALA A 742 -7.13 -20.08 -18.70
CA ALA A 742 -7.36 -19.09 -17.65
C ALA A 742 -8.34 -18.02 -18.18
N VAL A 743 -9.38 -17.73 -17.39
CA VAL A 743 -10.25 -16.60 -17.65
C VAL A 743 -9.42 -15.34 -17.49
N TYR A 744 -8.69 -15.19 -16.40
CA TYR A 744 -7.97 -14.00 -15.98
C TYR A 744 -6.47 -14.20 -16.17
N ALA A 745 -5.88 -13.57 -17.20
CA ALA A 745 -4.47 -13.76 -17.54
C ALA A 745 -3.51 -13.20 -16.47
N GLU A 746 -3.96 -12.21 -15.70
CA GLU A 746 -3.25 -11.64 -14.54
C GLU A 746 -3.17 -12.59 -13.33
N SER A 747 -3.97 -13.65 -13.28
CA SER A 747 -3.91 -14.70 -12.25
C SER A 747 -2.56 -15.43 -12.25
N ALA A 748 -1.83 -15.37 -13.37
CA ALA A 748 -0.54 -16.02 -13.56
C ALA A 748 0.67 -15.25 -13.06
N THR A 749 0.50 -14.15 -12.30
CA THR A 749 1.65 -13.41 -11.76
C THR A 749 2.39 -14.20 -10.68
N TYR A 750 3.73 -14.10 -10.67
CA TYR A 750 4.56 -14.75 -9.64
C TYR A 750 4.22 -14.35 -8.20
N CYS A 751 3.74 -13.12 -7.99
CA CYS A 751 3.28 -12.65 -6.68
C CYS A 751 2.09 -13.45 -6.17
N LEU A 752 1.09 -13.71 -7.01
CA LEU A 752 -0.07 -14.52 -6.65
C LEU A 752 0.33 -15.96 -6.37
N ALA A 753 1.17 -16.57 -7.23
CA ALA A 753 1.69 -17.92 -6.98
C ALA A 753 2.39 -18.02 -5.61
N LYS A 754 3.18 -17.01 -5.24
CA LYS A 754 3.85 -16.94 -3.95
C LYS A 754 2.86 -16.80 -2.79
N ASN A 755 1.87 -15.93 -2.92
CA ASN A 755 0.85 -15.71 -1.90
C ASN A 755 -0.02 -16.97 -1.71
N SER A 756 -0.43 -17.65 -2.79
CA SER A 756 -1.17 -18.91 -2.71
C SER A 756 -0.42 -19.99 -1.93
N VAL A 757 0.88 -20.19 -2.20
CA VAL A 757 1.70 -21.14 -1.43
C VAL A 757 1.81 -20.71 0.03
N LYS A 758 1.96 -19.43 0.32
CA LYS A 758 2.04 -18.91 1.69
C LYS A 758 0.73 -19.15 2.45
N VAL A 759 -0.43 -18.82 1.85
CA VAL A 759 -1.75 -19.09 2.43
C VAL A 759 -1.93 -20.60 2.67
N PHE A 760 -1.58 -21.45 1.71
CA PHE A 760 -1.70 -22.90 1.86
C PHE A 760 -0.79 -23.47 2.96
N LYS A 761 0.39 -22.87 3.21
CA LYS A 761 1.20 -23.21 4.39
C LYS A 761 0.47 -22.84 5.68
N ASP A 762 -0.05 -21.63 5.78
CA ASP A 762 -0.70 -21.13 7.00
C ASP A 762 -2.06 -21.78 7.28
N MET A 763 -2.75 -22.25 6.24
CA MET A 763 -3.97 -23.07 6.34
C MET A 763 -3.69 -24.52 6.76
N GLY A 764 -2.42 -24.95 6.84
CA GLY A 764 -2.05 -26.32 7.15
C GLY A 764 -2.20 -27.30 5.98
N VAL A 765 -2.29 -26.81 4.73
CA VAL A 765 -2.32 -27.66 3.53
C VAL A 765 -0.93 -28.27 3.27
N PHE A 766 0.11 -27.48 3.44
CA PHE A 766 1.50 -27.93 3.39
C PHE A 766 2.09 -28.09 4.79
N LYS A 767 2.79 -29.20 5.02
CA LYS A 767 3.71 -29.38 6.15
C LYS A 767 5.08 -28.87 5.74
N GLU A 768 5.61 -27.91 6.49
CA GLU A 768 6.95 -27.36 6.28
C GLU A 768 7.98 -28.11 7.12
N THR A 769 9.00 -28.66 6.47
CA THR A 769 10.18 -29.23 7.15
C THR A 769 11.43 -28.47 6.73
N LYS A 770 12.23 -28.03 7.70
CA LYS A 770 13.50 -27.34 7.42
C LYS A 770 14.61 -28.37 7.30
N GLN A 771 15.13 -28.57 6.09
CA GLN A 771 16.31 -29.40 5.85
C GLN A 771 17.43 -28.56 5.24
N LYS A 772 18.63 -28.59 5.84
CA LYS A 772 19.86 -27.96 5.31
C LYS A 772 19.67 -26.53 4.75
N ARG A 773 18.90 -25.69 5.47
CA ARG A 773 18.59 -24.27 5.13
C ARG A 773 17.56 -24.05 4.01
N GLU A 774 16.91 -25.09 3.53
CA GLU A 774 15.80 -24.99 2.58
C GLU A 774 14.50 -25.51 3.22
N ASN A 775 13.40 -24.85 2.90
CA ASN A 775 12.07 -25.27 3.30
C ASN A 775 11.59 -26.33 2.31
N ILE A 776 11.31 -27.52 2.81
CA ILE A 776 10.71 -28.61 2.05
C ILE A 776 9.23 -28.64 2.39
N LEU A 777 8.41 -28.61 1.35
CA LEU A 777 6.96 -28.67 1.42
C LEU A 777 6.50 -30.08 1.06
N GLU A 778 5.64 -30.63 1.91
CA GLU A 778 4.92 -31.88 1.69
C GLU A 778 3.44 -31.64 1.99
N LEU A 779 2.52 -32.39 1.38
CA LEU A 779 1.11 -32.31 1.76
C LEU A 779 0.93 -32.79 3.20
N SER A 780 0.12 -32.07 3.98
CA SER A 780 -0.23 -32.52 5.33
C SER A 780 -1.11 -33.77 5.29
N SER A 781 -1.14 -34.53 6.39
CA SER A 781 -2.02 -35.71 6.56
C SER A 781 -3.49 -35.36 6.29
N THR A 782 -3.90 -34.15 6.63
CA THR A 782 -5.25 -33.63 6.38
C THR A 782 -5.58 -33.49 4.90
N PHE A 783 -4.62 -33.10 4.04
CA PHE A 783 -4.83 -32.85 2.61
C PHE A 783 -4.24 -33.92 1.68
N LEU A 784 -3.66 -34.98 2.24
CA LEU A 784 -3.30 -36.21 1.53
C LEU A 784 -4.51 -36.91 0.87
N PRO A 785 -5.71 -36.98 1.49
CA PRO A 785 -6.92 -37.48 0.84
C PRO A 785 -7.38 -36.58 -0.32
N HIS A 786 -7.70 -37.20 -1.46
CA HIS A 786 -8.20 -36.48 -2.63
C HIS A 786 -9.50 -35.70 -2.33
N CYS A 787 -10.39 -36.25 -1.50
CA CYS A 787 -11.64 -35.60 -1.11
C CYS A 787 -11.44 -34.26 -0.39
N ASN A 788 -10.40 -34.13 0.46
CA ASN A 788 -10.14 -32.90 1.20
C ASN A 788 -9.55 -31.80 0.30
N ARG A 789 -8.72 -32.18 -0.69
CA ARG A 789 -8.26 -31.24 -1.73
C ARG A 789 -9.41 -30.76 -2.60
N GLN A 790 -10.33 -31.66 -2.94
CA GLN A 790 -11.54 -31.31 -3.68
C GLN A 790 -12.43 -30.33 -2.88
N LYS A 791 -12.62 -30.55 -1.58
CA LYS A 791 -13.35 -29.63 -0.70
C LYS A 791 -12.70 -28.23 -0.62
N LEU A 792 -11.37 -28.16 -0.58
CA LEU A 792 -10.64 -26.89 -0.64
C LEU A 792 -10.89 -26.17 -1.97
N LEU A 793 -10.83 -26.89 -3.09
CA LEU A 793 -11.12 -26.34 -4.39
C LEU A 793 -12.57 -25.82 -4.47
N GLU A 794 -13.54 -26.60 -4.01
CA GLU A 794 -14.96 -26.21 -3.99
C GLU A 794 -15.21 -24.99 -3.10
N PHE A 795 -14.53 -24.90 -1.95
CA PHE A 795 -14.60 -23.73 -1.09
C PHE A 795 -14.15 -22.46 -1.83
N ILE A 796 -13.00 -22.49 -2.52
CA ILE A 796 -12.49 -21.32 -3.25
C ILE A 796 -13.40 -21.01 -4.45
N LEU A 797 -13.79 -22.02 -5.22
CA LEU A 797 -14.68 -21.86 -6.38
C LEU A 797 -16.05 -21.30 -6.01
N SER A 798 -16.52 -21.49 -4.76
CA SER A 798 -17.80 -20.94 -4.33
C SER A 798 -17.86 -19.40 -4.43
N PHE A 799 -16.72 -18.72 -4.34
CA PHE A 799 -16.62 -17.26 -4.43
C PHE A 799 -16.41 -16.73 -5.87
N ILE A 800 -16.19 -17.61 -6.84
CA ILE A 800 -15.84 -17.22 -8.22
C ILE A 800 -17.07 -17.17 -9.10
N VAL A 801 -17.20 -16.06 -9.82
CA VAL A 801 -18.08 -15.94 -10.99
C VAL A 801 -17.25 -16.34 -12.21
N LEU A 802 -17.53 -17.51 -12.77
CA LEU A 802 -16.90 -18.02 -13.98
C LEU A 802 -17.49 -17.39 -15.24
#